data_AF-A0A919T2Y6-F1
#
_entry.id   AF-A0A919T2Y6-F1
#
_cell.length_a   1.000
_cell.length_b   1.000
_cell.length_c   1.000
_cell.angle_alpha   90.00
_cell.angle_beta   90.00
_cell.angle_gamma   90.00
#
_symmetry.space_group_name_H-M   'P 1'
#
loop_
_entity.id
_entity.type
_entity.pdbx_description
1 polymer ?
#
loop_
_entity_poly.entity_id
_entity_poly.type
_entity_poly.pdbx_seq_one_letter_code
_entity_poly.pdbx_strand_id
1 'polypeptide(L)'
;MPRLGHGRSITENDIQSAESGLAEVGVARTAAFALTTPAGSQSFDFLFPSLQDDEANLLPQGANTPELLKNLGSSMVDTDTAGEDSPIPAAYTYFGQFVDHDITLEIQQGFGSATMAQLLDPAMTPLNVAAIRNALLNHRTPTLDLDSVYGLPAPHDPADGNKMQLGTVELLRSTTPPTARPAGTEADDFHDLPREPRDEGNIEHDRAAVIGDPRNDENLIISQLHVAFLRAHNALVDQGLSFEDARRVLRQHYQHVVVHDFLKRVADPAIVDDVVTNGNRWFDPFSEPNFMPLEFSVAGYRFGHTMVRAEYDFNSNFNLGAIPASLELLFTFTALSGNISDRFNTLPDNWIIQWQNIIGDGDAVMKTRRLDPGLATFKQNEFAALFALKNLTGATETPDLAARLAVRNLLRGYRLRLPTGQAVAEHIGVQVLTKDEVLAAAISDEQRIALEAGGFQFRTPLWFYVLAEARHFHNGAHLGPVGSTLVAEVLVGLVRRSTDSILTQPGWTPSLPSAKPGTFELADILRLAGVLAGSQPPATHTVQAGDTLSSIAAAKLGAANRWPQIYALNQALIRDPDRIFPGQVFVLPPKQPVGPIPRLHTVSRGDTLSGIAAAKLGDQNRWPEIFTLNRAIITNPDRIIPGQVLILPAG
;
A
#
# COMPACT_ATOMS: atom_id res chain seq x y z
N MET A 1 1.08 -18.87 7.55
CA MET A 1 -0.25 -18.86 6.89
C MET A 1 -0.21 -19.83 5.74
N PRO A 2 -1.32 -20.53 5.43
CA PRO A 2 -1.35 -21.47 4.32
C PRO A 2 -1.01 -20.78 3.00
N ARG A 3 -0.53 -21.55 2.02
CA ARG A 3 -0.51 -21.09 0.62
C ARG A 3 -1.86 -20.49 0.27
N LEU A 4 -1.87 -19.49 -0.61
CA LEU A 4 -3.12 -18.89 -1.08
C LEU A 4 -3.23 -19.11 -2.58
N GLY A 5 -4.39 -19.65 -2.98
CA GLY A 5 -4.80 -19.62 -4.37
C GLY A 5 -4.94 -18.16 -4.81
N HIS A 6 -4.64 -17.88 -6.07
CA HIS A 6 -4.60 -16.52 -6.58
C HIS A 6 -5.96 -15.84 -6.38
N GLY A 7 -5.97 -14.72 -5.65
CA GLY A 7 -7.19 -13.97 -5.35
C GLY A 7 -8.20 -14.70 -4.45
N ARG A 8 -7.76 -15.66 -3.63
CA ARG A 8 -8.57 -16.25 -2.53
C ARG A 8 -8.48 -15.35 -1.29
N SER A 9 -9.62 -15.04 -0.66
CA SER A 9 -9.64 -14.34 0.65
C SER A 9 -9.18 -15.27 1.79
N ILE A 10 -8.53 -14.70 2.80
CA ILE A 10 -8.04 -15.44 3.98
C ILE A 10 -9.24 -15.78 4.90
N THR A 11 -9.27 -17.00 5.44
CA THR A 11 -10.36 -17.46 6.33
C THR A 11 -9.96 -17.38 7.80
N GLU A 12 -10.95 -17.35 8.69
CA GLU A 12 -10.70 -17.42 10.14
C GLU A 12 -9.95 -18.70 10.53
N ASN A 13 -10.22 -19.83 9.86
CA ASN A 13 -9.48 -21.08 10.06
C ASN A 13 -8.01 -20.94 9.63
N ASP A 14 -7.73 -20.25 8.51
CA ASP A 14 -6.35 -20.03 8.04
C ASP A 14 -5.55 -19.23 9.09
N ILE A 15 -6.22 -18.34 9.83
CA ILE A 15 -5.60 -17.49 10.87
C ILE A 15 -5.53 -18.21 12.21
N GLN A 16 -6.58 -18.91 12.65
CA GLN A 16 -6.52 -19.73 13.85
C GLN A 16 -5.47 -20.84 13.72
N SER A 17 -5.31 -21.43 12.53
CA SER A 17 -4.20 -22.35 12.23
C SER A 17 -2.84 -21.65 12.29
N ALA A 18 -2.72 -20.43 11.76
CA ALA A 18 -1.48 -19.65 11.85
C ALA A 18 -1.14 -19.26 13.30
N GLU A 19 -2.12 -18.80 14.08
CA GLU A 19 -1.98 -18.47 15.51
C GLU A 19 -1.67 -19.70 16.36
N SER A 20 -2.30 -20.84 16.07
CA SER A 20 -2.05 -22.11 16.77
C SER A 20 -0.67 -22.67 16.44
N GLY A 21 -0.25 -22.61 15.18
CA GLY A 21 1.11 -22.95 14.77
C GLY A 21 2.16 -22.05 15.42
N LEU A 22 1.87 -20.74 15.53
CA LEU A 22 2.72 -19.78 16.27
C LEU A 22 2.76 -20.07 17.77
N ALA A 23 1.66 -20.54 18.37
CA ALA A 23 1.63 -20.95 19.78
C ALA A 23 2.42 -22.24 20.04
N GLU A 24 2.44 -23.19 19.09
CA GLU A 24 3.25 -24.41 19.17
C GLU A 24 4.75 -24.13 18.98
N VAL A 25 5.13 -23.22 18.08
CA VAL A 25 6.52 -22.73 17.95
C VAL A 25 6.90 -21.85 19.16
N GLY A 26 5.93 -21.17 19.77
CA GLY A 26 6.05 -20.28 20.93
C GLY A 26 6.30 -20.96 22.27
N VAL A 27 6.27 -22.30 22.36
CA VAL A 27 6.54 -23.02 23.62
C VAL A 27 7.99 -22.81 24.12
N ALA A 28 8.89 -22.27 23.28
CA ALA A 28 10.24 -21.89 23.70
C ALA A 28 10.38 -20.46 24.29
N ARG A 29 9.37 -19.57 24.22
CA ARG A 29 9.49 -18.17 24.72
C ARG A 29 8.18 -17.59 25.26
N THR A 30 7.70 -18.14 26.37
CA THR A 30 6.35 -17.91 26.95
C THR A 30 6.15 -16.60 27.75
N ALA A 31 6.86 -15.50 27.45
CA ALA A 31 6.72 -14.25 28.23
C ALA A 31 6.32 -13.00 27.40
N ALA A 32 6.44 -13.03 26.06
CA ALA A 32 6.12 -11.88 25.21
C ALA A 32 4.68 -11.89 24.65
N PHE A 33 3.98 -13.04 24.68
CA PHE A 33 2.64 -13.22 24.10
C PHE A 33 1.49 -12.62 24.95
N ALA A 34 1.73 -12.24 26.21
CA ALA A 34 0.66 -11.86 27.14
C ALA A 34 0.27 -10.37 27.12
N LEU A 35 0.83 -9.55 26.23
CA LEU A 35 0.65 -8.08 26.27
C LEU A 35 0.20 -7.42 24.97
N THR A 36 -0.01 -8.17 23.88
CA THR A 36 -0.64 -7.63 22.67
C THR A 36 -2.15 -7.85 22.75
N THR A 37 -2.90 -6.77 22.91
CA THR A 37 -4.36 -6.79 22.73
C THR A 37 -4.62 -7.14 21.26
N PRO A 38 -5.42 -8.17 20.94
CA PRO A 38 -5.82 -8.42 19.56
C PRO A 38 -6.45 -7.14 18.99
N ALA A 39 -6.06 -6.74 17.77
CA ALA A 39 -6.76 -5.67 17.07
C ALA A 39 -8.24 -6.11 16.95
N GLY A 40 -9.15 -5.33 17.54
CA GLY A 40 -10.58 -5.65 17.46
C GLY A 40 -11.03 -5.64 16.01
N SER A 41 -11.71 -6.70 15.57
CA SER A 41 -12.33 -6.78 14.24
C SER A 41 -13.30 -5.62 14.01
N GLN A 42 -13.17 -4.92 12.89
CA GLN A 42 -14.02 -3.78 12.53
C GLN A 42 -14.95 -4.12 11.36
N SER A 43 -16.20 -3.68 11.38
CA SER A 43 -17.16 -3.94 10.30
C SER A 43 -16.80 -3.20 9.01
N PHE A 44 -17.18 -3.75 7.85
CA PHE A 44 -17.28 -2.96 6.61
C PHE A 44 -18.61 -2.17 6.61
N ASP A 45 -18.61 -1.00 5.98
CA ASP A 45 -19.82 -0.22 5.69
C ASP A 45 -19.68 0.49 4.33
N PHE A 46 -20.73 1.19 3.93
CA PHE A 46 -20.78 1.95 2.68
C PHE A 46 -20.20 3.35 2.88
N LEU A 47 -19.43 3.82 1.91
CA LEU A 47 -19.02 5.22 1.83
C LEU A 47 -20.23 6.13 1.58
N PHE A 48 -21.20 5.64 0.79
CA PHE A 48 -22.41 6.38 0.44
C PHE A 48 -23.66 5.61 0.88
N PRO A 49 -23.95 5.54 2.20
CA PRO A 49 -25.05 4.72 2.71
C PRO A 49 -26.42 5.16 2.17
N SER A 50 -26.60 6.46 1.87
CA SER A 50 -27.84 7.00 1.29
C SER A 50 -28.16 6.47 -0.11
N LEU A 51 -27.17 5.98 -0.86
CA LEU A 51 -27.40 5.38 -2.17
C LEU A 51 -28.05 3.99 -2.08
N GLN A 52 -28.05 3.37 -0.90
CA GLN A 52 -28.61 2.04 -0.70
C GLN A 52 -30.14 2.02 -0.61
N ASP A 53 -30.75 3.18 -0.33
CA ASP A 53 -32.19 3.33 -0.07
C ASP A 53 -33.05 3.36 -1.34
N ASP A 54 -32.46 3.73 -2.48
CA ASP A 54 -33.13 3.77 -3.78
C ASP A 54 -32.57 2.68 -4.70
N GLU A 55 -33.44 1.76 -5.13
CA GLU A 55 -33.05 0.70 -6.05
C GLU A 55 -32.56 1.24 -7.40
N ALA A 56 -32.93 2.44 -7.82
CA ALA A 56 -32.43 3.07 -9.05
C ALA A 56 -30.92 3.27 -9.03
N ASN A 57 -30.33 3.46 -7.84
CA ASN A 57 -28.90 3.69 -7.68
C ASN A 57 -28.06 2.41 -7.82
N LEU A 58 -28.67 1.22 -7.70
CA LEU A 58 -27.97 -0.07 -7.69
C LEU A 58 -27.90 -0.69 -9.09
N LEU A 59 -27.36 -1.90 -9.23
CA LEU A 59 -27.55 -2.69 -10.47
C LEU A 59 -28.95 -3.33 -10.50
N PRO A 60 -29.53 -3.61 -11.69
CA PRO A 60 -30.81 -4.30 -11.81
C PRO A 60 -30.81 -5.64 -11.06
N GLN A 61 -31.79 -5.88 -10.19
CA GLN A 61 -31.84 -7.11 -9.37
C GLN A 61 -32.72 -8.20 -10.02
N GLY A 62 -32.35 -8.60 -11.25
CA GLY A 62 -33.05 -9.64 -12.00
C GLY A 62 -32.35 -10.99 -11.95
N ALA A 63 -33.09 -12.07 -12.21
CA ALA A 63 -32.55 -13.44 -12.28
C ALA A 63 -31.44 -13.59 -13.34
N ASN A 64 -31.44 -12.75 -14.38
CA ASN A 64 -30.42 -12.77 -15.43
C ASN A 64 -29.20 -11.88 -15.15
N THR A 65 -29.25 -11.01 -14.14
CA THR A 65 -28.16 -10.05 -13.88
C THR A 65 -26.82 -10.74 -13.60
N PRO A 66 -26.73 -11.81 -12.77
CA PRO A 66 -25.47 -12.53 -12.59
C PRO A 66 -24.89 -13.06 -13.90
N GLU A 67 -25.73 -13.54 -14.82
CA GLU A 67 -25.28 -14.04 -16.12
C GLU A 67 -24.76 -12.93 -17.03
N LEU A 68 -25.45 -11.80 -17.06
CA LEU A 68 -25.02 -10.61 -17.80
C LEU A 68 -23.69 -10.06 -17.28
N LEU A 69 -23.46 -10.11 -15.96
CA LEU A 69 -22.18 -9.73 -15.35
C LEU A 69 -21.05 -10.71 -15.67
N LYS A 70 -21.33 -12.02 -15.74
CA LYS A 70 -20.34 -13.02 -16.19
C LYS A 70 -19.92 -12.76 -17.64
N ASN A 71 -20.88 -12.42 -18.51
CA ASN A 71 -20.59 -12.06 -19.90
C ASN A 71 -19.72 -10.81 -19.99
N LEU A 72 -20.08 -9.75 -19.26
CA LEU A 72 -19.27 -8.53 -19.19
C LEU A 72 -17.85 -8.84 -18.68
N GLY A 73 -17.72 -9.53 -17.54
CA GLY A 73 -16.41 -9.87 -16.98
C GLY A 73 -15.56 -10.77 -17.89
N SER A 74 -16.19 -11.67 -18.64
CA SER A 74 -15.48 -12.53 -19.60
C SER A 74 -14.98 -11.76 -20.82
N SER A 75 -15.64 -10.65 -21.18
CA SER A 75 -15.27 -9.78 -22.29
C SER A 75 -14.17 -8.76 -21.97
N MET A 76 -13.77 -8.61 -20.70
CA MET A 76 -12.71 -7.66 -20.25
C MET A 76 -11.29 -8.13 -20.60
N VAL A 77 -11.14 -9.08 -21.53
CA VAL A 77 -9.83 -9.56 -21.98
C VAL A 77 -9.29 -8.62 -23.05
N ASP A 78 -8.10 -8.10 -22.82
CA ASP A 78 -7.35 -7.41 -23.86
C ASP A 78 -6.45 -8.43 -24.57
N THR A 79 -6.66 -8.55 -25.88
CA THR A 79 -5.91 -9.50 -26.72
C THR A 79 -4.58 -8.94 -27.21
N ASP A 80 -4.33 -7.64 -27.01
CA ASP A 80 -3.00 -7.05 -27.16
C ASP A 80 -2.16 -7.34 -25.90
N THR A 81 -1.28 -8.34 -26.05
CA THR A 81 -0.41 -8.83 -24.98
C THR A 81 0.63 -7.79 -24.56
N ALA A 82 1.06 -6.89 -25.46
CA ALA A 82 1.94 -5.78 -25.12
C ALA A 82 1.14 -4.72 -24.35
N GLY A 83 -0.02 -4.37 -24.90
CA GLY A 83 -0.89 -3.32 -24.39
C GLY A 83 -0.32 -1.92 -24.57
N GLU A 84 -1.15 -0.92 -24.28
CA GLU A 84 -0.74 0.48 -24.34
C GLU A 84 -0.17 0.96 -23.01
N ASP A 85 0.93 1.70 -23.09
CA ASP A 85 1.62 2.28 -21.93
C ASP A 85 0.79 3.42 -21.30
N SER A 86 0.77 3.42 -19.97
CA SER A 86 0.44 4.60 -19.17
C SER A 86 1.73 5.42 -18.89
N PRO A 87 1.65 6.62 -18.30
CA PRO A 87 2.84 7.34 -17.85
C PRO A 87 3.45 6.79 -16.53
N ILE A 88 2.79 5.82 -15.89
CA ILE A 88 3.12 5.34 -14.55
C ILE A 88 4.19 4.23 -14.64
N PRO A 89 5.30 4.28 -13.88
CA PRO A 89 6.26 3.17 -13.82
C PRO A 89 5.65 1.87 -13.29
N ALA A 90 6.05 0.72 -13.84
CA ALA A 90 5.47 -0.59 -13.53
C ALA A 90 5.55 -0.98 -12.04
N ALA A 91 6.56 -0.46 -11.32
CA ALA A 91 6.69 -0.67 -9.88
C ALA A 91 5.45 -0.20 -9.08
N TYR A 92 4.72 0.82 -9.55
CA TYR A 92 3.57 1.35 -8.81
C TYR A 92 2.32 0.47 -8.86
N THR A 93 2.21 -0.47 -9.81
CA THR A 93 1.19 -1.54 -9.74
C THR A 93 1.36 -2.33 -8.44
N TYR A 94 2.59 -2.74 -8.17
CA TYR A 94 2.94 -3.57 -7.04
C TYR A 94 3.05 -2.76 -5.75
N PHE A 95 3.46 -1.49 -5.81
CA PHE A 95 3.33 -0.60 -4.65
C PHE A 95 1.86 -0.42 -4.24
N GLY A 96 0.94 -0.26 -5.19
CA GLY A 96 -0.49 -0.19 -4.90
C GLY A 96 -1.02 -1.46 -4.21
N GLN A 97 -0.54 -2.64 -4.63
CA GLN A 97 -0.83 -3.91 -3.97
C GLN A 97 -0.23 -4.00 -2.56
N PHE A 98 1.02 -3.55 -2.37
CA PHE A 98 1.66 -3.49 -1.06
C PHE A 98 0.88 -2.59 -0.09
N VAL A 99 0.36 -1.46 -0.58
CA VAL A 99 -0.54 -0.56 0.17
C VAL A 99 -1.86 -1.27 0.52
N ASP A 100 -2.46 -2.03 -0.42
CA ASP A 100 -3.66 -2.84 -0.13
C ASP A 100 -3.41 -3.82 1.01
N HIS A 101 -2.28 -4.53 0.98
CA HIS A 101 -1.91 -5.48 2.03
C HIS A 101 -1.70 -4.81 3.39
N ASP A 102 -1.32 -3.53 3.42
CA ASP A 102 -1.17 -2.77 4.67
C ASP A 102 -2.53 -2.38 5.29
N ILE A 103 -3.52 -2.03 4.47
CA ILE A 103 -4.78 -1.41 4.94
C ILE A 103 -5.98 -2.36 4.95
N THR A 104 -5.94 -3.45 4.19
CA THR A 104 -7.03 -4.44 4.13
C THR A 104 -6.56 -5.82 4.58
N LEU A 105 -7.31 -6.47 5.47
CA LEU A 105 -7.25 -7.91 5.69
C LEU A 105 -8.69 -8.41 5.81
N GLU A 106 -9.27 -8.79 4.67
CA GLU A 106 -10.59 -9.42 4.64
C GLU A 106 -10.48 -10.81 5.27
N ILE A 107 -11.04 -10.99 6.48
CA ILE A 107 -11.18 -12.31 7.09
C ILE A 107 -12.60 -12.81 6.90
N GLN A 108 -12.73 -14.02 6.37
CA GLN A 108 -14.01 -14.73 6.36
C GLN A 108 -14.34 -15.23 7.77
N GLN A 109 -15.24 -14.54 8.48
CA GLN A 109 -16.04 -15.14 9.55
C GLN A 109 -17.43 -15.49 8.97
N GLY A 110 -17.77 -16.78 8.89
CA GLY A 110 -19.04 -17.22 8.29
C GLY A 110 -19.08 -17.08 6.75
N PHE A 111 -19.98 -16.25 6.20
CA PHE A 111 -20.30 -16.22 4.76
C PHE A 111 -19.29 -15.47 3.87
N GLY A 112 -18.36 -14.66 4.41
CA GLY A 112 -17.40 -13.85 3.64
C GLY A 112 -18.03 -12.96 2.54
N SER A 113 -17.21 -12.34 1.67
CA SER A 113 -17.73 -11.66 0.45
C SER A 113 -18.41 -12.61 -0.53
N ALA A 114 -18.03 -13.89 -0.50
CA ALA A 114 -18.69 -15.11 -0.99
C ALA A 114 -17.65 -16.12 -1.49
N THR A 115 -17.96 -17.41 -1.37
CA THR A 115 -17.23 -18.47 -2.08
C THR A 115 -17.52 -18.40 -3.58
N MET A 116 -16.65 -19.00 -4.40
CA MET A 116 -16.91 -19.08 -5.84
C MET A 116 -18.20 -19.85 -6.17
N ALA A 117 -18.55 -20.86 -5.36
CA ALA A 117 -19.81 -21.58 -5.50
C ALA A 117 -21.02 -20.63 -5.31
N GLN A 118 -20.94 -19.71 -4.34
CA GLN A 118 -21.99 -18.73 -4.10
C GLN A 118 -22.03 -17.63 -5.17
N LEU A 119 -20.88 -17.15 -5.65
CA LEU A 119 -20.85 -16.12 -6.70
C LEU A 119 -21.37 -16.65 -8.03
N LEU A 120 -21.07 -17.90 -8.37
CA LEU A 120 -21.45 -18.50 -9.65
C LEU A 120 -22.87 -19.08 -9.66
N ASP A 121 -23.54 -19.15 -8.51
CA ASP A 121 -24.92 -19.60 -8.40
C ASP A 121 -25.84 -18.74 -9.32
N PRO A 122 -26.55 -19.34 -10.30
CA PRO A 122 -27.50 -18.61 -11.13
C PRO A 122 -28.63 -17.93 -10.33
N ALA A 123 -28.94 -18.42 -9.14
CA ALA A 123 -29.93 -17.85 -8.24
C ALA A 123 -29.35 -16.81 -7.26
N MET A 124 -28.07 -16.41 -7.42
CA MET A 124 -27.42 -15.45 -6.53
C MET A 124 -28.13 -14.09 -6.56
N THR A 125 -28.55 -13.65 -5.37
CA THR A 125 -29.15 -12.33 -5.15
C THR A 125 -28.25 -11.46 -4.28
N PRO A 126 -28.38 -10.12 -4.38
CA PRO A 126 -27.67 -9.21 -3.49
C PRO A 126 -28.06 -9.40 -2.03
N LEU A 127 -27.09 -9.30 -1.13
CA LEU A 127 -27.30 -9.34 0.30
C LEU A 127 -28.01 -8.06 0.76
N ASN A 128 -28.95 -8.14 1.69
CA ASN A 128 -29.51 -6.93 2.30
C ASN A 128 -28.45 -6.20 3.16
N VAL A 129 -28.63 -4.89 3.38
CA VAL A 129 -27.66 -4.03 4.10
C VAL A 129 -27.33 -4.55 5.51
N ALA A 130 -28.33 -5.06 6.23
CA ALA A 130 -28.11 -5.62 7.56
C ALA A 130 -27.23 -6.89 7.53
N ALA A 131 -27.41 -7.74 6.52
CA ALA A 131 -26.57 -8.91 6.31
C ALA A 131 -25.14 -8.52 5.92
N ILE A 132 -24.96 -7.47 5.11
CA ILE A 132 -23.63 -6.99 4.71
C ILE A 132 -22.83 -6.50 5.93
N ARG A 133 -23.43 -5.64 6.77
CA ARG A 133 -22.79 -5.13 8.00
C ARG A 133 -22.41 -6.23 8.99
N ASN A 134 -23.10 -7.37 8.95
CA ASN A 134 -22.82 -8.53 9.80
C ASN A 134 -21.88 -9.57 9.15
N ALA A 135 -21.62 -9.49 7.84
CA ALA A 135 -20.92 -10.54 7.09
C ALA A 135 -19.43 -10.27 6.84
N LEU A 136 -18.97 -9.03 7.03
CA LEU A 136 -17.60 -8.63 6.69
C LEU A 136 -16.93 -7.93 7.87
N LEU A 137 -15.80 -8.50 8.29
CA LEU A 137 -14.91 -7.94 9.32
C LEU A 137 -13.52 -7.69 8.71
N ASN A 138 -13.01 -6.48 8.87
CA ASN A 138 -11.61 -6.14 8.62
C ASN A 138 -10.83 -6.36 9.93
N HIS A 139 -9.80 -7.19 9.89
CA HIS A 139 -9.00 -7.52 11.08
C HIS A 139 -7.67 -6.78 11.16
N ARG A 140 -7.46 -5.78 10.29
CA ARG A 140 -6.39 -4.80 10.44
C ARG A 140 -6.93 -3.52 11.05
N THR A 141 -6.04 -2.80 11.74
CA THR A 141 -6.26 -1.37 11.97
C THR A 141 -6.25 -0.71 10.59
N PRO A 142 -7.34 -0.09 10.11
CA PRO A 142 -7.37 0.55 8.80
C PRO A 142 -6.58 1.86 8.90
N THR A 143 -5.26 1.76 8.91
CA THR A 143 -4.31 2.87 8.99
C THR A 143 -3.05 2.50 8.22
N LEU A 144 -2.40 3.51 7.63
CA LEU A 144 -1.15 3.34 6.87
C LEU A 144 0.05 3.33 7.81
N ASP A 145 0.18 2.22 8.55
CA ASP A 145 1.13 2.08 9.67
C ASP A 145 2.27 1.09 9.41
N LEU A 146 2.38 0.54 8.18
CA LEU A 146 3.34 -0.52 7.84
C LEU A 146 3.18 -1.76 8.75
N ASP A 147 1.95 -2.05 9.16
CA ASP A 147 1.65 -3.26 9.91
C ASP A 147 1.94 -4.50 9.07
N SER A 148 1.84 -4.42 7.74
CA SER A 148 2.25 -5.52 6.86
C SER A 148 3.75 -5.84 6.91
N VAL A 149 4.58 -4.94 7.45
CA VAL A 149 6.03 -5.10 7.64
C VAL A 149 6.37 -5.46 9.08
N TYR A 150 5.78 -4.74 10.03
CA TYR A 150 6.14 -4.82 11.46
C TYR A 150 5.22 -5.69 12.31
N GLY A 151 4.07 -6.09 11.77
CA GLY A 151 3.15 -6.99 12.45
C GLY A 151 3.80 -8.34 12.74
N LEU A 152 3.34 -9.04 13.78
CA LEU A 152 3.75 -10.41 14.01
C LEU A 152 3.30 -11.29 12.83
N PRO A 153 4.11 -12.27 12.36
CA PRO A 153 5.31 -12.82 12.97
C PRO A 153 6.65 -12.22 12.49
N ALA A 154 6.70 -10.98 11.99
CA ALA A 154 7.92 -10.38 11.44
C ALA A 154 9.12 -10.50 12.43
N PRO A 155 10.18 -11.25 12.09
CA PRO A 155 11.27 -11.51 13.01
C PRO A 155 12.33 -10.41 12.96
N HIS A 156 12.92 -10.15 14.12
CA HIS A 156 14.05 -9.24 14.24
C HIS A 156 15.36 -10.01 14.04
N ASP A 157 16.42 -9.31 13.64
CA ASP A 157 17.75 -9.90 13.47
C ASP A 157 18.24 -10.47 14.83
N PRO A 158 18.66 -11.75 14.88
CA PRO A 158 19.13 -12.36 16.12
C PRO A 158 20.39 -11.71 16.73
N ALA A 159 21.21 -11.06 15.89
CA ALA A 159 22.44 -10.39 16.31
C ALA A 159 22.19 -8.93 16.73
N ASP A 160 21.19 -8.26 16.16
CA ASP A 160 20.77 -6.92 16.54
C ASP A 160 19.24 -6.83 16.56
N GLY A 161 18.65 -6.89 17.77
CA GLY A 161 17.21 -6.83 17.95
C GLY A 161 16.55 -5.51 17.52
N ASN A 162 17.32 -4.49 17.11
CA ASN A 162 16.77 -3.30 16.46
C ASN A 162 16.61 -3.44 14.95
N LYS A 163 17.19 -4.47 14.32
CA LYS A 163 17.07 -4.71 12.89
C LYS A 163 15.97 -5.72 12.60
N MET A 164 15.38 -5.61 11.42
CA MET A 164 14.55 -6.65 10.83
C MET A 164 15.43 -7.77 10.27
N GLN A 165 14.98 -9.02 10.39
CA GLN A 165 15.68 -10.16 9.81
C GLN A 165 15.52 -10.18 8.28
N LEU A 166 16.62 -10.47 7.57
CA LEU A 166 16.64 -10.68 6.12
C LEU A 166 16.92 -12.15 5.79
N GLY A 167 16.42 -12.63 4.65
CA GLY A 167 16.75 -13.94 4.10
C GLY A 167 17.84 -13.86 3.04
N THR A 168 18.57 -14.96 2.84
CA THR A 168 19.63 -15.05 1.83
C THR A 168 19.16 -15.76 0.57
N VAL A 169 19.61 -15.29 -0.58
CA VAL A 169 19.38 -15.97 -1.86
C VAL A 169 20.17 -17.30 -1.95
N GLU A 170 19.71 -18.19 -2.83
CA GLU A 170 20.46 -19.38 -3.21
C GLU A 170 21.44 -19.04 -4.34
N LEU A 171 22.74 -19.26 -4.10
CA LEU A 171 23.81 -18.88 -5.04
C LEU A 171 23.95 -19.89 -6.18
N LEU A 172 23.61 -19.50 -7.41
CA LEU A 172 23.81 -20.35 -8.58
C LEU A 172 25.27 -20.40 -9.06
N ARG A 173 26.07 -19.39 -8.69
CA ARG A 173 27.49 -19.26 -9.07
C ARG A 173 27.73 -19.30 -10.59
N SER A 174 26.79 -18.76 -11.36
CA SER A 174 26.90 -18.63 -12.81
C SER A 174 27.18 -17.18 -13.20
N THR A 175 27.90 -17.00 -14.29
CA THR A 175 28.20 -15.70 -14.92
C THR A 175 27.51 -15.55 -16.29
N THR A 176 26.71 -16.54 -16.70
CA THR A 176 26.07 -16.55 -18.03
C THR A 176 24.56 -16.47 -17.90
N PRO A 177 23.89 -15.49 -18.54
CA PRO A 177 22.44 -15.44 -18.58
C PRO A 177 21.81 -16.73 -19.16
N PRO A 178 20.61 -17.14 -18.70
CA PRO A 178 19.75 -16.44 -17.74
C PRO A 178 20.04 -16.79 -16.27
N THR A 179 21.17 -17.44 -15.96
CA THR A 179 21.52 -17.85 -14.59
C THR A 179 22.58 -16.96 -13.94
N ALA A 180 23.01 -15.89 -14.61
CA ALA A 180 23.98 -14.95 -14.05
C ALA A 180 23.37 -14.19 -12.88
N ARG A 181 24.15 -13.93 -11.84
CA ARG A 181 23.74 -12.98 -10.79
C ARG A 181 23.68 -11.55 -11.38
N PRO A 182 22.61 -10.78 -11.16
CA PRO A 182 22.51 -9.42 -11.66
C PRO A 182 23.62 -8.53 -11.08
N ALA A 183 24.23 -7.71 -11.94
CA ALA A 183 25.32 -6.83 -11.56
C ALA A 183 24.88 -5.83 -10.46
N GLY A 184 25.77 -5.59 -9.49
CA GLY A 184 25.56 -4.69 -8.37
C GLY A 184 24.97 -5.38 -7.12
N THR A 185 24.72 -6.68 -7.17
CA THR A 185 24.16 -7.47 -6.05
C THR A 185 25.20 -8.40 -5.41
N GLU A 186 26.39 -8.54 -5.99
CA GLU A 186 27.38 -9.56 -5.63
C GLU A 186 28.01 -9.38 -4.26
N ALA A 187 27.93 -8.17 -3.70
CA ALA A 187 28.51 -7.83 -2.40
C ALA A 187 27.62 -8.26 -1.21
N ASP A 188 26.35 -8.61 -1.47
CA ASP A 188 25.38 -8.90 -0.42
C ASP A 188 24.38 -9.98 -0.87
N ASP A 189 24.25 -11.05 -0.10
CA ASP A 189 23.33 -12.17 -0.38
C ASP A 189 21.92 -11.96 0.20
N PHE A 190 21.68 -10.90 0.97
CA PHE A 190 20.39 -10.62 1.64
C PHE A 190 19.35 -9.98 0.71
N HIS A 191 18.93 -10.74 -0.30
CA HIS A 191 17.92 -10.36 -1.30
C HIS A 191 16.68 -11.28 -1.31
N ASP A 192 16.44 -12.07 -0.27
CA ASP A 192 15.20 -12.83 -0.11
C ASP A 192 14.53 -12.50 1.23
N LEU A 193 13.27 -12.89 1.37
CA LEU A 193 12.56 -12.86 2.64
C LEU A 193 13.13 -13.91 3.59
N PRO A 194 13.13 -13.68 4.92
CA PRO A 194 13.37 -14.76 5.87
C PRO A 194 12.32 -15.85 5.67
N ARG A 195 12.75 -17.11 5.52
CA ARG A 195 11.87 -18.25 5.24
C ARG A 195 12.01 -19.35 6.26
N GLU A 196 10.92 -20.08 6.46
CA GLU A 196 10.97 -21.39 7.09
C GLU A 196 11.79 -22.38 6.23
N PRO A 197 12.31 -23.47 6.80
CA PRO A 197 12.94 -24.53 6.02
C PRO A 197 11.97 -25.19 5.03
N ARG A 198 12.53 -25.91 4.05
CA ARG A 198 11.75 -26.79 3.17
C ARG A 198 11.01 -27.87 3.97
N ASP A 199 9.73 -28.03 3.69
CA ASP A 199 8.86 -29.05 4.28
C ASP A 199 7.92 -29.66 3.24
N GLU A 200 8.38 -30.72 2.57
CA GLU A 200 7.60 -31.41 1.53
C GLU A 200 6.33 -32.10 2.08
N GLY A 201 6.24 -32.29 3.40
CA GLY A 201 5.10 -32.89 4.07
C GLY A 201 4.02 -31.88 4.45
N ASN A 202 4.35 -30.59 4.50
CA ASN A 202 3.43 -29.52 4.90
C ASN A 202 3.54 -28.30 3.98
N ILE A 203 2.69 -28.27 2.96
CA ILE A 203 2.64 -27.20 1.96
C ILE A 203 2.43 -25.81 2.56
N GLU A 204 1.84 -25.71 3.76
CA GLU A 204 1.56 -24.43 4.43
C GLU A 204 2.81 -23.80 5.05
N HIS A 205 3.77 -24.62 5.43
CA HIS A 205 5.02 -24.22 6.07
C HIS A 205 6.23 -24.35 5.14
N ASP A 206 6.09 -25.07 4.02
CA ASP A 206 7.16 -25.26 3.03
C ASP A 206 7.71 -23.93 2.49
N ARG A 207 8.87 -23.51 3.03
CA ARG A 207 9.58 -22.27 2.65
C ARG A 207 8.74 -21.00 2.82
N ALA A 208 7.73 -21.06 3.69
CA ALA A 208 6.85 -19.93 3.98
C ALA A 208 7.65 -18.71 4.45
N ALA A 209 7.32 -17.54 3.93
CA ALA A 209 7.95 -16.29 4.37
C ALA A 209 7.53 -15.96 5.81
N VAL A 210 8.51 -15.67 6.65
CA VAL A 210 8.33 -15.29 8.06
C VAL A 210 8.30 -13.77 8.12
N ILE A 211 7.16 -13.16 7.83
CA ILE A 211 6.98 -11.71 7.70
C ILE A 211 5.62 -11.27 8.24
N GLY A 212 5.43 -9.96 8.45
CA GLY A 212 4.22 -9.42 9.09
C GLY A 212 2.93 -9.67 8.33
N ASP A 213 2.94 -9.55 6.99
CA ASP A 213 1.86 -10.05 6.14
C ASP A 213 2.40 -11.04 5.11
N PRO A 214 2.01 -12.32 5.16
CA PRO A 214 2.50 -13.32 4.22
C PRO A 214 2.03 -13.07 2.78
N ARG A 215 0.98 -12.26 2.55
CA ARG A 215 0.59 -11.82 1.19
C ARG A 215 1.66 -11.00 0.50
N ASN A 216 2.61 -10.44 1.26
CA ASN A 216 3.79 -9.82 0.67
C ASN A 216 4.78 -10.83 0.07
N ASP A 217 4.51 -12.14 0.13
CA ASP A 217 5.18 -13.18 -0.66
C ASP A 217 4.28 -13.78 -1.76
N GLU A 218 3.24 -13.06 -2.23
CA GLU A 218 2.34 -13.57 -3.28
C GLU A 218 3.00 -13.56 -4.67
N ASN A 219 3.73 -12.51 -5.01
CA ASN A 219 4.51 -12.43 -6.25
C ASN A 219 5.86 -11.76 -5.99
N LEU A 220 6.84 -12.10 -6.82
CA LEU A 220 8.23 -11.78 -6.57
C LEU A 220 8.52 -10.27 -6.50
N ILE A 221 7.80 -9.42 -7.27
CA ILE A 221 8.02 -7.97 -7.19
C ILE A 221 7.57 -7.44 -5.82
N ILE A 222 6.48 -7.96 -5.26
CA ILE A 222 6.05 -7.63 -3.89
C ILE A 222 7.03 -8.19 -2.85
N SER A 223 7.51 -9.43 -3.00
CA SER A 223 8.50 -10.01 -2.09
C SER A 223 9.77 -9.15 -2.04
N GLN A 224 10.26 -8.73 -3.22
CA GLN A 224 11.42 -7.84 -3.32
C GLN A 224 11.14 -6.43 -2.78
N LEU A 225 9.94 -5.91 -2.95
CA LEU A 225 9.53 -4.64 -2.36
C LEU A 225 9.55 -4.73 -0.83
N HIS A 226 9.02 -5.82 -0.27
CA HIS A 226 9.04 -6.07 1.16
C HIS A 226 10.47 -6.17 1.70
N VAL A 227 11.36 -6.92 1.03
CA VAL A 227 12.81 -6.93 1.32
C VAL A 227 13.39 -5.52 1.33
N ALA A 228 13.00 -4.65 0.38
CA ALA A 228 13.45 -3.26 0.37
C ALA A 228 12.98 -2.47 1.60
N PHE A 229 11.76 -2.68 2.10
CA PHE A 229 11.29 -2.04 3.34
C PHE A 229 12.06 -2.55 4.58
N LEU A 230 12.35 -3.85 4.66
CA LEU A 230 13.19 -4.40 5.73
C LEU A 230 14.61 -3.79 5.70
N ARG A 231 15.21 -3.70 4.50
CA ARG A 231 16.52 -3.07 4.30
C ARG A 231 16.51 -1.57 4.60
N ALA A 232 15.47 -0.85 4.21
CA ALA A 232 15.32 0.58 4.50
C ALA A 232 15.26 0.83 6.02
N HIS A 233 14.53 -0.01 6.77
CA HIS A 233 14.54 0.04 8.22
C HIS A 233 15.93 -0.24 8.78
N ASN A 234 16.60 -1.31 8.33
CA ASN A 234 17.94 -1.66 8.80
C ASN A 234 18.97 -0.57 8.48
N ALA A 235 18.86 0.11 7.34
CA ALA A 235 19.71 1.23 6.98
C ALA A 235 19.55 2.41 7.94
N LEU A 236 18.34 2.65 8.46
CA LEU A 236 18.09 3.68 9.49
C LEU A 236 18.67 3.27 10.86
N VAL A 237 18.60 1.99 11.20
CA VAL A 237 19.22 1.45 12.42
C VAL A 237 20.75 1.52 12.36
N ASP A 238 21.33 1.21 11.20
CA ASP A 238 22.77 1.38 10.93
C ASP A 238 23.25 2.83 11.06
N GLN A 239 22.33 3.78 10.91
CA GLN A 239 22.59 5.20 11.14
C GLN A 239 22.40 5.62 12.61
N GLY A 240 22.15 4.68 13.52
CA GLY A 240 22.07 4.89 14.96
C GLY A 240 20.66 5.10 15.50
N LEU A 241 19.61 4.89 14.70
CA LEU A 241 18.23 4.95 15.20
C LEU A 241 17.86 3.70 16.00
N SER A 242 17.01 3.90 17.02
CA SER A 242 16.32 2.79 17.69
C SER A 242 15.31 2.14 16.74
N PHE A 243 14.88 0.91 17.04
CA PHE A 243 13.82 0.23 16.28
C PHE A 243 12.57 1.11 16.09
N GLU A 244 12.06 1.69 17.18
CA GLU A 244 10.85 2.52 17.17
C GLU A 244 11.04 3.81 16.38
N ASP A 245 12.22 4.43 16.44
CA ASP A 245 12.53 5.61 15.66
C ASP A 245 12.67 5.29 14.16
N ALA A 246 13.35 4.19 13.82
CA ALA A 246 13.48 3.73 12.44
C ALA A 246 12.11 3.39 11.84
N ARG A 247 11.26 2.67 12.60
CA ARG A 247 9.87 2.36 12.24
C ARG A 247 9.05 3.63 12.00
N ARG A 248 9.07 4.58 12.95
CA ARG A 248 8.36 5.86 12.83
C ARG A 248 8.82 6.65 11.61
N VAL A 249 10.13 6.83 11.43
CA VAL A 249 10.67 7.58 10.30
C VAL A 249 10.29 6.93 8.98
N LEU A 250 10.46 5.61 8.83
CA LEU A 250 10.09 4.91 7.59
C LEU A 250 8.59 4.99 7.30
N ARG A 251 7.74 4.83 8.32
CA ARG A 251 6.28 4.95 8.18
C ARG A 251 5.85 6.32 7.70
N GLN A 252 6.39 7.41 8.25
CA GLN A 252 6.05 8.76 7.80
C GLN A 252 6.45 8.99 6.33
N HIS A 253 7.61 8.47 5.92
CA HIS A 253 8.06 8.55 4.53
C HIS A 253 7.21 7.69 3.60
N TYR A 254 6.79 6.51 4.06
CA TYR A 254 5.82 5.68 3.36
C TYR A 254 4.48 6.42 3.18
N GLN A 255 3.93 7.04 4.21
CA GLN A 255 2.71 7.86 4.10
C GLN A 255 2.87 8.98 3.08
N HIS A 256 4.05 9.62 3.03
CA HIS A 256 4.33 10.65 2.03
C HIS A 256 4.36 10.08 0.63
N VAL A 257 5.01 8.93 0.43
CA VAL A 257 4.99 8.22 -0.86
C VAL A 257 3.56 7.84 -1.24
N VAL A 258 2.73 7.35 -0.32
CA VAL A 258 1.33 7.03 -0.62
C VAL A 258 0.56 8.25 -1.11
N VAL A 259 0.66 9.39 -0.42
CA VAL A 259 -0.16 10.59 -0.70
C VAL A 259 0.39 11.45 -1.84
N HIS A 260 1.69 11.71 -1.85
CA HIS A 260 2.29 12.71 -2.72
C HIS A 260 2.99 12.12 -3.95
N ASP A 261 3.18 10.79 -3.99
CA ASP A 261 3.79 10.09 -5.12
C ASP A 261 2.80 9.11 -5.77
N PHE A 262 2.35 8.08 -5.05
CA PHE A 262 1.43 7.06 -5.57
C PHE A 262 0.06 7.62 -5.94
N LEU A 263 -0.65 8.27 -5.00
CA LEU A 263 -1.97 8.86 -5.27
C LEU A 263 -1.91 9.86 -6.43
N LYS A 264 -0.88 10.70 -6.50
CA LYS A 264 -0.72 11.68 -7.59
C LYS A 264 -0.40 11.06 -8.96
N ARG A 265 0.00 9.79 -9.00
CA ARG A 265 0.18 9.04 -10.25
C ARG A 265 -1.09 8.32 -10.69
N VAL A 266 -1.82 7.73 -9.74
CA VAL A 266 -2.96 6.86 -10.06
C VAL A 266 -4.30 7.60 -10.04
N ALA A 267 -4.40 8.73 -9.36
CA ALA A 267 -5.61 9.55 -9.27
C ALA A 267 -5.35 10.98 -9.78
N ASP A 268 -6.43 11.72 -10.04
CA ASP A 268 -6.36 13.14 -10.42
C ASP A 268 -5.68 13.94 -9.30
N PRO A 269 -4.51 14.56 -9.56
CA PRO A 269 -3.77 15.32 -8.55
C PRO A 269 -4.57 16.45 -7.92
N ALA A 270 -5.50 17.08 -8.65
CA ALA A 270 -6.31 18.17 -8.12
C ALA A 270 -7.31 17.67 -7.07
N ILE A 271 -7.88 16.48 -7.27
CA ILE A 271 -8.76 15.84 -6.29
C ILE A 271 -7.95 15.42 -5.06
N VAL A 272 -6.77 14.82 -5.26
CA VAL A 272 -5.87 14.46 -4.15
C VAL A 272 -5.49 15.69 -3.32
N ASP A 273 -5.06 16.77 -3.99
CA ASP A 273 -4.65 18.01 -3.32
C ASP A 273 -5.82 18.69 -2.60
N ASP A 274 -7.04 18.63 -3.14
CA ASP A 274 -8.26 19.10 -2.49
C ASP A 274 -8.55 18.31 -1.20
N VAL A 275 -8.55 16.98 -1.24
CA VAL A 275 -8.81 16.15 -0.05
C VAL A 275 -7.71 16.35 1.02
N VAL A 276 -6.45 16.47 0.59
CA VAL A 276 -5.32 16.77 1.50
C VAL A 276 -5.49 18.14 2.15
N THR A 277 -5.84 19.17 1.38
CA THR A 277 -5.87 20.56 1.86
C THR A 277 -7.15 20.89 2.61
N ASN A 278 -8.30 20.55 2.04
CA ASN A 278 -9.63 20.92 2.53
C ASN A 278 -10.26 19.83 3.41
N GLY A 279 -9.61 18.68 3.52
CA GLY A 279 -10.10 17.54 4.30
C GLY A 279 -11.02 16.63 3.51
N ASN A 280 -11.23 15.46 4.10
CA ASN A 280 -12.18 14.49 3.61
C ASN A 280 -13.61 15.03 3.63
N ARG A 281 -14.36 14.79 2.55
CA ARG A 281 -15.76 15.19 2.45
C ARG A 281 -16.70 14.00 2.68
N TRP A 282 -16.28 12.81 2.25
CA TRP A 282 -17.13 11.62 2.20
C TRP A 282 -16.72 10.56 3.21
N PHE A 283 -15.43 10.43 3.47
CA PHE A 283 -14.91 9.47 4.45
C PHE A 283 -14.58 10.19 5.76
N ASP A 284 -15.18 9.79 6.87
CA ASP A 284 -14.81 10.35 8.19
C ASP A 284 -13.67 9.53 8.81
N PRO A 285 -12.42 10.05 8.81
CA PRO A 285 -11.26 9.33 9.34
C PRO A 285 -11.31 9.09 10.85
N PHE A 286 -12.17 9.82 11.58
CA PHE A 286 -12.28 9.74 13.03
C PHE A 286 -13.58 9.10 13.50
N SER A 287 -14.40 8.60 12.59
CA SER A 287 -15.60 7.84 12.93
C SER A 287 -15.25 6.59 13.75
N GLU A 288 -16.15 6.24 14.67
CA GLU A 288 -16.07 5.01 15.47
C GLU A 288 -17.41 4.24 15.37
N PRO A 289 -17.39 2.93 15.01
CA PRO A 289 -16.20 2.17 14.63
C PRO A 289 -15.63 2.66 13.29
N ASN A 290 -14.30 2.71 13.19
CA ASN A 290 -13.65 2.88 11.89
C ASN A 290 -14.00 1.70 10.97
N PHE A 291 -14.06 1.92 9.67
CA PHE A 291 -14.43 0.90 8.69
C PHE A 291 -13.67 1.09 7.38
N MET A 292 -13.54 -0.01 6.61
CA MET A 292 -13.06 0.03 5.24
C MET A 292 -14.27 0.14 4.29
N PRO A 293 -14.40 1.20 3.46
CA PRO A 293 -15.57 1.32 2.60
C PRO A 293 -15.62 0.27 1.48
N LEU A 294 -16.83 -0.23 1.20
CA LEU A 294 -17.05 -1.23 0.16
C LEU A 294 -16.80 -0.68 -1.25
N GLU A 295 -17.23 0.55 -1.52
CA GLU A 295 -17.02 1.24 -2.79
C GLU A 295 -15.53 1.40 -3.10
N PHE A 296 -14.70 1.61 -2.08
CA PHE A 296 -13.25 1.62 -2.20
C PHE A 296 -12.70 0.20 -2.42
N SER A 297 -12.93 -0.73 -1.49
CA SER A 297 -12.26 -2.04 -1.47
C SER A 297 -12.71 -3.03 -2.55
N VAL A 298 -13.93 -2.89 -3.08
CA VAL A 298 -14.53 -3.80 -4.06
C VAL A 298 -14.60 -3.19 -5.47
N ALA A 299 -14.45 -1.87 -5.61
CA ALA A 299 -14.43 -1.21 -6.92
C ALA A 299 -13.29 -0.20 -7.07
N GLY A 300 -13.28 0.87 -6.28
CA GLY A 300 -12.40 2.02 -6.43
C GLY A 300 -10.92 1.68 -6.41
N TYR A 301 -10.48 0.73 -5.57
CA TYR A 301 -9.08 0.29 -5.42
C TYR A 301 -8.75 -0.98 -6.23
N ARG A 302 -9.68 -1.47 -7.05
CA ARG A 302 -9.48 -2.64 -7.93
C ARG A 302 -8.90 -2.28 -9.30
N PHE A 303 -8.52 -1.02 -9.52
CA PHE A 303 -7.87 -0.55 -10.73
C PHE A 303 -6.45 -1.13 -10.92
N GLY A 304 -5.78 -1.55 -9.85
CA GLY A 304 -4.45 -2.15 -9.94
C GLY A 304 -4.39 -3.35 -10.90
N HIS A 305 -5.49 -4.09 -11.05
CA HIS A 305 -5.56 -5.25 -11.95
C HIS A 305 -5.44 -4.89 -13.43
N THR A 306 -5.87 -3.71 -13.86
CA THR A 306 -5.70 -3.28 -15.26
C THR A 306 -4.28 -2.80 -15.55
N MET A 307 -3.57 -2.31 -14.52
CA MET A 307 -2.18 -1.83 -14.64
C MET A 307 -1.15 -2.96 -14.87
N VAL A 308 -1.50 -4.21 -14.54
CA VAL A 308 -0.65 -5.40 -14.64
C VAL A 308 -0.26 -5.72 -16.08
N ARG A 309 0.98 -6.14 -16.29
CA ARG A 309 1.47 -6.70 -17.55
C ARG A 309 1.63 -8.21 -17.50
N ALA A 310 1.57 -8.83 -18.68
CA ALA A 310 1.85 -10.25 -18.86
C ALA A 310 3.35 -10.56 -18.69
N GLU A 311 4.21 -9.64 -19.08
CA GLU A 311 5.66 -9.82 -19.14
C GLU A 311 6.35 -8.59 -18.56
N TYR A 312 7.51 -8.77 -17.94
CA TYR A 312 8.27 -7.72 -17.26
C TYR A 312 9.72 -7.67 -17.70
N ASP A 313 10.24 -6.44 -17.85
CA ASP A 313 11.67 -6.16 -17.87
C ASP A 313 12.21 -6.16 -16.43
N PHE A 314 12.49 -7.35 -15.94
CA PHE A 314 12.72 -7.59 -14.52
C PHE A 314 14.19 -7.44 -14.11
N ASN A 315 15.11 -7.97 -14.92
CA ASN A 315 16.54 -7.78 -14.77
C ASN A 315 17.32 -8.18 -16.04
N SER A 316 18.65 -8.13 -15.99
CA SER A 316 19.54 -8.49 -17.10
C SER A 316 19.37 -9.93 -17.63
N ASN A 317 18.86 -10.87 -16.82
CA ASN A 317 18.54 -12.23 -17.27
C ASN A 317 17.14 -12.32 -17.88
N PHE A 318 16.20 -11.57 -17.32
CA PHE A 318 14.78 -11.63 -17.63
C PHE A 318 14.26 -10.28 -18.12
N ASN A 319 14.38 -10.02 -19.42
CA ASN A 319 14.01 -8.76 -20.06
C ASN A 319 13.21 -8.95 -21.36
N LEU A 320 12.47 -7.91 -21.75
CA LEU A 320 11.60 -7.92 -22.94
C LEU A 320 12.36 -8.09 -24.27
N GLY A 321 13.67 -7.78 -24.30
CA GLY A 321 14.50 -7.89 -25.49
C GLY A 321 15.04 -9.31 -25.75
N ALA A 322 14.92 -10.23 -24.78
CA ALA A 322 15.42 -11.59 -24.88
C ALA A 322 14.44 -12.61 -24.28
N ILE A 323 14.54 -12.87 -22.98
CA ILE A 323 13.68 -13.81 -22.26
C ILE A 323 12.93 -12.97 -21.22
N PRO A 324 11.64 -12.65 -21.37
CA PRO A 324 10.94 -11.83 -20.40
C PRO A 324 10.64 -12.59 -19.10
N ALA A 325 10.52 -11.86 -17.99
CA ALA A 325 9.91 -12.42 -16.79
C ALA A 325 8.39 -12.42 -16.99
N SER A 326 7.81 -13.58 -17.28
CA SER A 326 6.34 -13.69 -17.32
C SER A 326 5.76 -13.51 -15.92
N LEU A 327 4.57 -12.92 -15.81
CA LEU A 327 3.85 -12.80 -14.55
C LEU A 327 3.67 -14.17 -13.84
N GLU A 328 3.55 -15.28 -14.58
CA GLU A 328 3.45 -16.63 -14.02
C GLU A 328 4.76 -17.05 -13.32
N LEU A 329 5.91 -16.70 -13.91
CA LEU A 329 7.20 -16.92 -13.27
C LEU A 329 7.35 -16.07 -12.01
N LEU A 330 6.84 -14.82 -12.02
CA LEU A 330 6.86 -13.97 -10.82
C LEU A 330 6.04 -14.55 -9.67
N PHE A 331 4.95 -15.26 -9.94
CA PHE A 331 4.24 -16.05 -8.92
C PHE A 331 5.04 -17.29 -8.51
N THR A 332 5.61 -18.01 -9.48
CA THR A 332 6.35 -19.27 -9.27
C THR A 332 7.51 -19.12 -8.29
N PHE A 333 8.26 -18.01 -8.34
CA PHE A 333 9.42 -17.74 -7.50
C PHE A 333 9.10 -17.14 -6.12
N THR A 334 7.91 -17.43 -5.61
CA THR A 334 7.50 -17.19 -4.22
C THR A 334 7.04 -18.48 -3.55
N ALA A 335 6.79 -18.47 -2.23
CA ALA A 335 6.28 -19.64 -1.52
C ALA A 335 4.77 -19.56 -1.21
N LEU A 336 4.16 -18.36 -1.21
CA LEU A 336 2.73 -18.24 -0.90
C LEU A 336 1.85 -18.69 -2.07
N SER A 337 2.10 -18.18 -3.27
CA SER A 337 1.33 -18.52 -4.48
C SER A 337 2.10 -19.41 -5.45
N GLY A 338 3.42 -19.51 -5.25
CA GLY A 338 4.31 -20.40 -5.98
C GLY A 338 4.86 -21.53 -5.11
N ASN A 339 6.03 -22.01 -5.50
CA ASN A 339 6.76 -23.09 -4.85
C ASN A 339 8.28 -22.93 -4.97
N ILE A 340 8.75 -21.73 -5.29
CA ILE A 340 10.15 -21.41 -5.60
C ILE A 340 10.72 -22.41 -6.63
N SER A 341 9.95 -22.65 -7.70
CA SER A 341 10.24 -23.62 -8.78
C SER A 341 10.37 -25.08 -8.34
N ASP A 342 9.97 -25.45 -7.11
CA ASP A 342 10.26 -26.71 -6.40
C ASP A 342 11.75 -27.05 -6.21
N ARG A 343 12.66 -26.35 -6.87
CA ARG A 343 14.09 -26.69 -6.95
C ARG A 343 14.93 -26.08 -5.84
N PHE A 344 14.55 -24.89 -5.38
CA PHE A 344 15.41 -24.07 -4.52
C PHE A 344 14.84 -23.95 -3.11
N ASN A 345 15.70 -23.70 -2.13
CA ASN A 345 15.27 -23.48 -0.75
C ASN A 345 14.89 -22.02 -0.48
N THR A 346 15.58 -21.11 -1.16
CA THR A 346 15.32 -19.66 -1.15
C THR A 346 15.33 -19.14 -2.58
N LEU A 347 15.05 -17.86 -2.78
CA LEU A 347 15.10 -17.22 -4.09
C LEU A 347 16.49 -17.44 -4.75
N PRO A 348 16.59 -18.03 -5.94
CA PRO A 348 17.87 -18.12 -6.66
C PRO A 348 18.39 -16.73 -7.08
N ASP A 349 19.70 -16.52 -6.96
CA ASP A 349 20.36 -15.21 -7.11
C ASP A 349 20.23 -14.56 -8.50
N ASN A 350 19.88 -15.31 -9.55
CA ASN A 350 19.59 -14.78 -10.87
C ASN A 350 18.21 -14.08 -10.97
N TRP A 351 17.34 -14.25 -9.98
CA TRP A 351 16.01 -13.65 -9.88
C TRP A 351 15.96 -12.44 -8.94
N ILE A 352 17.11 -11.87 -8.56
CA ILE A 352 17.14 -10.57 -7.87
C ILE A 352 16.67 -9.49 -8.85
N ILE A 353 15.71 -8.67 -8.43
CA ILE A 353 15.16 -7.60 -9.29
C ILE A 353 16.18 -6.48 -9.52
N GLN A 354 16.18 -5.91 -10.73
CA GLN A 354 16.90 -4.67 -11.03
C GLN A 354 15.90 -3.51 -11.13
N TRP A 355 15.65 -2.84 -10.01
CA TRP A 355 14.60 -1.84 -9.86
C TRP A 355 14.62 -0.74 -10.92
N GLN A 356 15.80 -0.33 -11.40
CA GLN A 356 15.93 0.71 -12.44
C GLN A 356 15.20 0.40 -13.75
N ASN A 357 14.84 -0.87 -14.01
CA ASN A 357 14.09 -1.25 -15.20
C ASN A 357 12.60 -0.93 -15.07
N ILE A 358 12.05 -0.84 -13.85
CA ILE A 358 10.61 -0.70 -13.58
C ILE A 358 10.23 0.50 -12.71
N ILE A 359 11.22 1.26 -12.22
CA ILE A 359 11.02 2.49 -11.46
C ILE A 359 12.00 3.59 -11.89
N GLY A 360 11.56 4.84 -11.84
CA GLY A 360 12.33 6.00 -12.23
C GLY A 360 11.70 6.76 -13.40
N ASP A 361 12.47 7.67 -13.98
CA ASP A 361 12.05 8.54 -15.07
C ASP A 361 12.61 8.04 -16.42
N GLY A 362 11.99 8.48 -17.51
CA GLY A 362 12.43 8.21 -18.89
C GLY A 362 11.71 7.06 -19.57
N ASP A 363 11.95 6.94 -20.88
CA ASP A 363 11.24 6.04 -21.79
C ASP A 363 11.72 4.59 -21.69
N ALA A 364 12.93 4.37 -21.17
CA ALA A 364 13.48 3.03 -20.96
C ALA A 364 12.90 2.33 -19.73
N VAL A 365 12.25 3.07 -18.82
CA VAL A 365 11.60 2.50 -17.65
C VAL A 365 10.27 1.90 -18.06
N MET A 366 10.09 0.62 -17.79
CA MET A 366 8.86 -0.08 -18.05
C MET A 366 7.68 0.58 -17.34
N LYS A 367 6.60 0.84 -18.08
CA LYS A 367 5.39 1.47 -17.57
C LYS A 367 4.33 0.44 -17.18
N THR A 368 3.27 0.85 -16.51
CA THR A 368 2.06 0.03 -16.36
C THR A 368 1.28 0.02 -17.68
N ARG A 369 0.28 -0.86 -17.81
CA ARG A 369 -0.78 -0.64 -18.82
C ARG A 369 -1.64 0.56 -18.43
N ARG A 370 -2.35 1.12 -19.40
CA ARG A 370 -3.39 2.14 -19.19
C ARG A 370 -4.47 1.63 -18.23
N LEU A 371 -5.05 2.56 -17.48
CA LEU A 371 -6.21 2.30 -16.64
C LEU A 371 -7.46 2.32 -17.54
N ASP A 372 -7.90 1.15 -17.97
CA ASP A 372 -9.10 1.00 -18.79
C ASP A 372 -9.82 -0.34 -18.54
N PRO A 373 -10.97 -0.60 -19.19
CA PRO A 373 -11.72 -1.84 -18.99
C PRO A 373 -11.08 -3.14 -19.54
N GLY A 374 -9.82 -3.08 -20.00
CA GLY A 374 -9.06 -4.23 -20.48
C GLY A 374 -8.10 -4.80 -19.43
N LEU A 375 -7.98 -6.13 -19.41
CA LEU A 375 -7.03 -6.87 -18.58
C LEU A 375 -6.05 -7.66 -19.45
N ALA A 376 -4.79 -7.68 -19.04
CA ALA A 376 -3.73 -8.38 -19.75
C ALA A 376 -3.99 -9.89 -19.85
N THR A 377 -3.74 -10.44 -21.05
CA THR A 377 -3.56 -11.87 -21.28
C THR A 377 -2.12 -12.18 -21.70
N PHE A 378 -1.65 -13.41 -21.50
CA PHE A 378 -0.26 -13.77 -21.81
C PHE A 378 0.02 -14.09 -23.27
N LYS A 379 -0.96 -14.64 -23.98
CA LYS A 379 -0.83 -14.94 -25.40
C LYS A 379 -2.13 -14.64 -26.11
N GLN A 380 -2.00 -14.22 -27.37
CA GLN A 380 -3.12 -14.02 -28.25
C GLN A 380 -3.97 -15.30 -28.30
N ASN A 381 -5.21 -15.22 -27.82
CA ASN A 381 -6.18 -16.31 -27.77
C ASN A 381 -5.89 -17.47 -26.78
N GLU A 382 -4.94 -17.34 -25.85
CA GLU A 382 -4.84 -18.23 -24.68
C GLU A 382 -5.17 -17.44 -23.41
N PHE A 383 -6.16 -17.90 -22.64
CA PHE A 383 -6.45 -17.33 -21.32
C PHE A 383 -5.37 -17.76 -20.33
N ALA A 384 -4.63 -16.80 -19.81
CA ALA A 384 -3.71 -16.99 -18.69
C ALA A 384 -3.68 -15.71 -17.82
N ALA A 385 -2.91 -15.70 -16.74
CA ALA A 385 -2.85 -14.60 -15.74
C ALA A 385 -4.19 -14.45 -14.99
N LEU A 386 -4.80 -13.28 -15.14
CA LEU A 386 -6.01 -12.85 -14.46
C LEU A 386 -7.25 -13.62 -14.96
N PHE A 387 -7.09 -14.48 -15.96
CA PHE A 387 -8.11 -15.36 -16.53
C PHE A 387 -7.88 -16.86 -16.24
N ALA A 388 -6.78 -17.23 -15.56
CA ALA A 388 -6.44 -18.60 -15.21
C ALA A 388 -5.92 -18.71 -13.77
N LEU A 389 -6.63 -18.08 -12.82
CA LEU A 389 -6.26 -18.06 -11.40
C LEU A 389 -6.09 -19.49 -10.86
N LYS A 390 -5.02 -19.70 -10.09
CA LYS A 390 -4.68 -21.02 -9.53
C LYS A 390 -5.24 -21.21 -8.12
N ASN A 391 -5.60 -22.44 -7.78
CA ASN A 391 -5.96 -22.86 -6.44
C ASN A 391 -4.70 -23.14 -5.59
N LEU A 392 -4.89 -23.63 -4.36
CA LEU A 392 -3.82 -23.95 -3.40
C LEU A 392 -2.78 -24.96 -3.91
N THR A 393 -3.18 -25.85 -4.82
CA THR A 393 -2.30 -26.89 -5.37
C THR A 393 -1.59 -26.42 -6.65
N GLY A 394 -1.73 -25.14 -7.01
CA GLY A 394 -1.22 -24.59 -8.27
C GLY A 394 -2.01 -25.01 -9.51
N ALA A 395 -3.16 -25.68 -9.35
CA ALA A 395 -4.04 -26.05 -10.47
C ALA A 395 -4.97 -24.89 -10.82
N THR A 396 -5.33 -24.72 -12.10
CA THR A 396 -6.29 -23.68 -12.51
C THR A 396 -7.65 -23.92 -11.83
N GLU A 397 -8.25 -22.86 -11.32
CA GLU A 397 -9.55 -22.90 -10.66
C GLU A 397 -10.65 -23.39 -11.61
N THR A 398 -11.60 -24.17 -11.07
CA THR A 398 -12.71 -24.72 -11.84
C THR A 398 -14.04 -24.42 -11.16
N PRO A 399 -15.13 -24.18 -11.92
CA PRO A 399 -15.22 -24.11 -13.40
C PRO A 399 -14.47 -22.89 -14.00
N ASP A 400 -14.29 -22.80 -15.33
CA ASP A 400 -13.51 -21.73 -16.00
C ASP A 400 -13.85 -20.31 -15.53
N LEU A 401 -15.13 -20.01 -15.34
CA LEU A 401 -15.58 -18.71 -14.83
C LEU A 401 -15.05 -18.39 -13.44
N ALA A 402 -14.76 -19.41 -12.62
CA ALA A 402 -14.10 -19.22 -11.35
C ALA A 402 -12.66 -18.75 -11.53
N ALA A 403 -11.98 -19.07 -12.62
CA ALA A 403 -10.61 -18.63 -12.87
C ALA A 403 -10.50 -17.19 -13.41
N ARG A 404 -11.63 -16.50 -13.68
CA ARG A 404 -11.67 -15.15 -14.27
C ARG A 404 -11.86 -14.06 -13.21
N LEU A 405 -10.82 -13.26 -12.98
CA LEU A 405 -10.81 -12.20 -11.97
C LEU A 405 -11.94 -11.17 -12.16
N ALA A 406 -12.15 -10.70 -13.39
CA ALA A 406 -13.19 -9.70 -13.69
C ALA A 406 -14.59 -10.22 -13.36
N VAL A 407 -14.87 -11.51 -13.64
CA VAL A 407 -16.14 -12.17 -13.29
C VAL A 407 -16.31 -12.20 -11.76
N ARG A 408 -15.27 -12.58 -11.02
CA ARG A 408 -15.30 -12.56 -9.54
C ARG A 408 -15.64 -11.16 -9.01
N ASN A 409 -14.96 -10.13 -9.52
CA ASN A 409 -15.10 -8.78 -9.01
C ASN A 409 -16.48 -8.17 -9.29
N LEU A 410 -17.00 -8.35 -10.51
CA LEU A 410 -18.33 -7.85 -10.90
C LEU A 410 -19.44 -8.53 -10.11
N LEU A 411 -19.38 -9.86 -9.94
CA LEU A 411 -20.36 -10.61 -9.14
C LEU A 411 -20.29 -10.25 -7.66
N ARG A 412 -19.08 -10.03 -7.13
CA ARG A 412 -18.89 -9.57 -5.75
C ARG A 412 -19.48 -8.18 -5.54
N GLY A 413 -19.25 -7.24 -6.46
CA GLY A 413 -19.84 -5.91 -6.42
C GLY A 413 -21.38 -5.94 -6.43
N TYR A 414 -21.97 -6.79 -7.28
CA TYR A 414 -23.42 -7.00 -7.31
C TYR A 414 -23.95 -7.59 -6.01
N ARG A 415 -23.31 -8.66 -5.50
CA ARG A 415 -23.72 -9.31 -4.25
C ARG A 415 -23.69 -8.37 -3.06
N LEU A 416 -22.70 -7.48 -3.01
CA LEU A 416 -22.50 -6.50 -1.94
C LEU A 416 -23.24 -5.17 -2.18
N ARG A 417 -24.18 -5.12 -3.14
CA ARG A 417 -25.01 -3.94 -3.43
C ARG A 417 -24.20 -2.66 -3.67
N LEU A 418 -23.08 -2.75 -4.39
CA LEU A 418 -22.39 -1.53 -4.80
C LEU A 418 -23.32 -0.65 -5.65
N PRO A 419 -23.32 0.67 -5.42
CA PRO A 419 -24.03 1.61 -6.28
C PRO A 419 -23.44 1.58 -7.70
N THR A 420 -24.21 2.06 -8.67
CA THR A 420 -23.73 2.28 -10.04
C THR A 420 -22.76 3.45 -10.08
N GLY A 421 -21.90 3.46 -11.09
CA GLY A 421 -20.98 4.59 -11.28
C GLY A 421 -21.71 5.92 -11.52
N GLN A 422 -22.83 5.89 -12.25
CA GLN A 422 -23.69 7.06 -12.43
C GLN A 422 -24.22 7.59 -11.11
N ALA A 423 -24.77 6.73 -10.26
CA ALA A 423 -25.30 7.14 -8.95
C ALA A 423 -24.21 7.76 -8.07
N VAL A 424 -23.00 7.19 -8.06
CA VAL A 424 -21.87 7.77 -7.33
C VAL A 424 -21.47 9.12 -7.92
N ALA A 425 -21.33 9.23 -9.24
CA ALA A 425 -20.97 10.48 -9.91
C ALA A 425 -21.96 11.62 -9.62
N GLU A 426 -23.27 11.33 -9.68
CA GLU A 426 -24.33 12.26 -9.31
C GLU A 426 -24.23 12.67 -7.84
N HIS A 427 -24.03 11.70 -6.95
CA HIS A 427 -23.97 11.94 -5.50
C HIS A 427 -22.81 12.85 -5.11
N ILE A 428 -21.63 12.65 -5.69
CA ILE A 428 -20.44 13.46 -5.40
C ILE A 428 -20.36 14.74 -6.24
N GLY A 429 -21.32 14.96 -7.15
CA GLY A 429 -21.45 16.19 -7.93
C GLY A 429 -20.44 16.35 -9.06
N VAL A 430 -20.00 15.25 -9.68
CA VAL A 430 -19.08 15.26 -10.84
C VAL A 430 -19.82 14.93 -12.14
N GLN A 431 -19.15 15.08 -13.28
CA GLN A 431 -19.74 14.75 -14.58
C GLN A 431 -20.09 13.25 -14.65
N VAL A 432 -21.36 12.98 -14.95
CA VAL A 432 -21.85 11.62 -15.23
C VAL A 432 -21.53 11.27 -16.68
N LEU A 433 -20.91 10.12 -16.92
CA LEU A 433 -20.70 9.60 -18.27
C LEU A 433 -22.05 9.28 -18.92
N THR A 434 -22.23 9.79 -20.13
CA THR A 434 -23.36 9.44 -20.97
C THR A 434 -23.26 7.98 -21.43
N LYS A 435 -24.39 7.42 -21.89
CA LYS A 435 -24.42 6.06 -22.43
C LYS A 435 -23.38 5.86 -23.55
N ASP A 436 -23.19 6.86 -24.40
CA ASP A 436 -22.32 6.76 -25.57
C ASP A 436 -20.85 6.82 -25.14
N GLU A 437 -20.53 7.57 -24.09
CA GLU A 437 -19.19 7.60 -23.48
C GLU A 437 -18.84 6.28 -22.78
N VAL A 438 -19.81 5.66 -22.08
CA VAL A 438 -19.62 4.32 -21.49
C VAL A 438 -19.38 3.27 -22.57
N LEU A 439 -20.14 3.30 -23.68
CA LEU A 439 -19.96 2.37 -24.79
C LEU A 439 -18.67 2.63 -25.59
N ALA A 440 -18.22 3.88 -25.67
CA ALA A 440 -16.96 4.25 -26.31
C ALA A 440 -15.73 3.80 -25.50
N ALA A 441 -15.89 3.58 -24.20
CA ALA A 441 -14.82 3.05 -23.36
C ALA A 441 -14.56 1.54 -23.54
N ALA A 442 -15.47 0.82 -24.23
CA ALA A 442 -15.29 -0.60 -24.47
C ALA A 442 -14.04 -0.89 -25.32
N ILE A 443 -13.27 -1.89 -24.92
CA ILE A 443 -12.02 -2.31 -25.60
C ILE A 443 -12.26 -3.25 -26.79
N SER A 444 -13.47 -3.79 -26.93
CA SER A 444 -13.87 -4.70 -28.01
C SER A 444 -15.37 -4.61 -28.32
N ASP A 445 -15.77 -5.12 -29.48
CA ASP A 445 -17.19 -5.21 -29.86
C ASP A 445 -17.93 -6.19 -28.94
N GLU A 446 -17.30 -7.28 -28.51
CA GLU A 446 -17.87 -8.23 -27.55
C GLU A 446 -18.18 -7.56 -26.21
N GLN A 447 -17.27 -6.70 -25.73
CA GLN A 447 -17.50 -5.95 -24.49
C GLN A 447 -18.61 -4.92 -24.65
N ARG A 448 -18.68 -4.25 -25.82
CA ARG A 448 -19.80 -3.34 -26.14
C ARG A 448 -21.15 -4.07 -26.14
N ILE A 449 -21.22 -5.23 -26.79
CA ILE A 449 -22.42 -6.08 -26.83
C ILE A 449 -22.81 -6.52 -25.41
N ALA A 450 -21.84 -6.91 -24.57
CA ALA A 450 -22.11 -7.31 -23.20
C ALA A 450 -22.66 -6.15 -22.34
N LEU A 451 -22.16 -4.92 -22.53
CA LEU A 451 -22.71 -3.72 -21.88
C LEU A 451 -24.17 -3.49 -22.31
N GLU A 452 -24.44 -3.51 -23.61
CA GLU A 452 -25.78 -3.27 -24.16
C GLU A 452 -26.79 -4.33 -23.73
N ALA A 453 -26.41 -5.61 -23.80
CA ALA A 453 -27.24 -6.73 -23.37
C ALA A 453 -27.59 -6.66 -21.88
N GLY A 454 -26.66 -6.13 -21.06
CA GLY A 454 -26.86 -5.92 -19.63
C GLY A 454 -27.67 -4.67 -19.27
N GLY A 455 -27.88 -3.75 -20.22
CA GLY A 455 -28.35 -2.40 -19.91
C GLY A 455 -27.34 -1.60 -19.08
N PHE A 456 -26.08 -2.04 -19.05
CA PHE A 456 -25.04 -1.47 -18.19
C PHE A 456 -24.52 -0.12 -18.70
N GLN A 457 -24.86 0.30 -19.92
CA GLN A 457 -24.65 1.67 -20.39
C GLN A 457 -25.51 2.71 -19.66
N PHE A 458 -26.56 2.28 -18.94
CA PHE A 458 -27.40 3.15 -18.11
C PHE A 458 -27.16 2.96 -16.62
N ARG A 459 -26.84 1.73 -16.19
CA ARG A 459 -26.57 1.35 -14.80
C ARG A 459 -25.27 0.57 -14.75
N THR A 460 -24.15 1.28 -14.82
CA THR A 460 -22.83 0.66 -14.99
C THR A 460 -22.30 0.13 -13.66
N PRO A 461 -21.78 -1.12 -13.59
CA PRO A 461 -21.09 -1.60 -12.40
C PRO A 461 -19.95 -0.64 -12.01
N LEU A 462 -19.86 -0.26 -10.73
CA LEU A 462 -18.96 0.81 -10.28
C LEU A 462 -17.51 0.62 -10.72
N TRP A 463 -16.97 -0.61 -10.60
CA TRP A 463 -15.61 -0.90 -11.03
C TRP A 463 -15.40 -0.65 -12.52
N PHE A 464 -16.33 -1.11 -13.37
CA PHE A 464 -16.26 -0.85 -14.82
C PHE A 464 -16.36 0.65 -15.11
N TYR A 465 -17.26 1.36 -14.43
CA TYR A 465 -17.44 2.79 -14.63
C TYR A 465 -16.17 3.58 -14.30
N VAL A 466 -15.50 3.27 -13.18
CA VAL A 466 -14.23 3.90 -12.80
C VAL A 466 -13.16 3.73 -13.89
N LEU A 467 -13.11 2.55 -14.54
CA LEU A 467 -12.19 2.28 -15.64
C LEU A 467 -12.61 3.00 -16.94
N ALA A 468 -13.91 3.05 -17.22
CA ALA A 468 -14.44 3.80 -18.36
C ALA A 468 -14.15 5.31 -18.22
N GLU A 469 -14.26 5.83 -17.00
CA GLU A 469 -13.96 7.22 -16.64
C GLU A 469 -12.48 7.57 -16.85
N ALA A 470 -11.58 6.70 -16.38
CA ALA A 470 -10.13 6.83 -16.60
C ALA A 470 -9.79 6.90 -18.10
N ARG A 471 -10.39 6.02 -18.91
CA ARG A 471 -10.23 6.03 -20.37
C ARG A 471 -10.82 7.29 -21.01
N HIS A 472 -12.01 7.71 -20.61
CA HIS A 472 -12.71 8.84 -21.21
C HIS A 472 -12.01 10.18 -20.96
N PHE A 473 -11.68 10.51 -19.72
CA PHE A 473 -11.14 11.84 -19.37
C PHE A 473 -9.63 11.95 -19.57
N HIS A 474 -8.90 10.85 -19.42
CA HIS A 474 -7.43 10.88 -19.34
C HIS A 474 -6.75 9.84 -20.23
N ASN A 475 -7.48 9.19 -21.14
CA ASN A 475 -6.96 8.13 -21.99
C ASN A 475 -6.23 7.04 -21.18
N GLY A 476 -6.74 6.73 -19.98
CA GLY A 476 -6.20 5.73 -19.07
C GLY A 476 -4.85 6.10 -18.43
N ALA A 477 -4.46 7.38 -18.45
CA ALA A 477 -3.23 7.83 -17.79
C ALA A 477 -3.32 7.76 -16.25
N HIS A 478 -4.49 8.02 -15.69
CA HIS A 478 -4.85 7.90 -14.27
C HIS A 478 -6.38 7.77 -14.13
N LEU A 479 -6.88 7.53 -12.92
CA LEU A 479 -8.30 7.46 -12.61
C LEU A 479 -8.99 8.79 -12.91
N GLY A 480 -10.25 8.73 -13.33
CA GLY A 480 -11.10 9.92 -13.46
C GLY A 480 -11.72 10.37 -12.14
N PRO A 481 -12.68 11.32 -12.16
CA PRO A 481 -13.22 11.94 -10.95
C PRO A 481 -13.80 11.01 -9.87
N VAL A 482 -14.66 10.05 -10.23
CA VAL A 482 -15.23 9.08 -9.29
C VAL A 482 -14.13 8.19 -8.71
N GLY A 483 -13.30 7.59 -9.57
CA GLY A 483 -12.21 6.71 -9.13
C GLY A 483 -11.23 7.41 -8.20
N SER A 484 -10.83 8.63 -8.57
CA SER A 484 -9.93 9.47 -7.80
C SER A 484 -10.52 9.86 -6.46
N THR A 485 -11.81 10.23 -6.41
CA THR A 485 -12.49 10.58 -5.15
C THR A 485 -12.53 9.39 -4.21
N LEU A 486 -12.95 8.21 -4.69
CA LEU A 486 -13.02 6.99 -3.86
C LEU A 486 -11.66 6.67 -3.22
N VAL A 487 -10.59 6.72 -4.02
CA VAL A 487 -9.25 6.32 -3.58
C VAL A 487 -8.59 7.40 -2.71
N ALA A 488 -8.71 8.68 -3.09
CA ALA A 488 -8.13 9.78 -2.32
C ALA A 488 -8.81 9.96 -0.97
N GLU A 489 -10.15 9.93 -0.91
CA GLU A 489 -10.90 10.04 0.35
C GLU A 489 -10.44 8.98 1.36
N VAL A 490 -10.41 7.72 0.95
CA VAL A 490 -10.02 6.65 1.88
C VAL A 490 -8.55 6.77 2.24
N LEU A 491 -7.61 6.75 1.29
CA LEU A 491 -6.18 6.71 1.63
C LEU A 491 -5.70 7.94 2.39
N VAL A 492 -6.14 9.15 2.03
CA VAL A 492 -5.82 10.37 2.79
C VAL A 492 -6.42 10.31 4.19
N GLY A 493 -7.64 9.79 4.32
CA GLY A 493 -8.28 9.57 5.62
C GLY A 493 -7.50 8.59 6.50
N LEU A 494 -7.03 7.47 5.93
CA LEU A 494 -6.21 6.49 6.64
C LEU A 494 -4.87 7.09 7.10
N VAL A 495 -4.24 7.93 6.27
CA VAL A 495 -3.05 8.70 6.69
C VAL A 495 -3.42 9.64 7.83
N ARG A 496 -4.50 10.43 7.73
CA ARG A 496 -4.92 11.38 8.80
C ARG A 496 -5.18 10.69 10.14
N ARG A 497 -5.69 9.46 10.10
CA ARG A 497 -5.98 8.66 11.30
C ARG A 497 -4.72 8.09 11.96
N SER A 498 -3.64 7.86 11.21
CA SER A 498 -2.40 7.27 11.74
C SER A 498 -1.82 8.06 12.93
N THR A 499 -1.29 7.34 13.92
CA THR A 499 -0.83 7.92 15.21
C THR A 499 0.31 8.93 15.09
N ASP A 500 1.10 8.87 14.02
CA ASP A 500 2.22 9.73 13.68
C ASP A 500 2.09 10.31 12.26
N SER A 501 0.84 10.49 11.83
CA SER A 501 0.45 11.01 10.52
C SER A 501 1.25 12.24 10.10
N ILE A 502 1.74 12.22 8.86
CA ILE A 502 2.33 13.40 8.22
C ILE A 502 1.33 14.53 8.00
N LEU A 503 0.03 14.23 7.93
CA LEU A 503 -1.03 15.23 7.66
C LEU A 503 -1.52 15.91 8.94
N THR A 504 -1.33 15.29 10.10
CA THR A 504 -1.60 15.92 11.41
C THR A 504 -0.37 16.62 11.97
N GLN A 505 0.77 16.52 11.30
CA GLN A 505 2.02 17.22 11.64
C GLN A 505 2.20 18.46 10.75
N PRO A 506 1.77 19.65 11.20
CA PRO A 506 1.99 20.91 10.49
C PRO A 506 3.42 21.11 10.01
N GLY A 507 3.56 21.37 8.71
CA GLY A 507 4.84 21.64 8.08
C GLY A 507 5.78 20.43 8.02
N TRP A 508 5.27 19.21 8.25
CA TRP A 508 6.05 18.01 8.00
C TRP A 508 6.47 17.97 6.54
N THR A 509 7.75 17.67 6.33
CA THR A 509 8.33 17.44 5.01
C THR A 509 9.24 16.22 5.10
N PRO A 510 9.42 15.46 4.01
CA PRO A 510 10.36 14.36 3.99
C PRO A 510 11.75 14.78 4.50
N SER A 511 12.31 13.98 5.38
CA SER A 511 13.59 14.23 6.04
C SER A 511 14.72 13.35 5.50
N LEU A 512 14.37 12.19 4.94
CA LEU A 512 15.31 11.29 4.30
C LEU A 512 15.80 11.88 2.96
N PRO A 513 17.01 11.53 2.50
CA PRO A 513 17.52 11.98 1.22
C PRO A 513 16.59 11.57 0.10
N SER A 514 16.39 12.49 -0.82
CA SER A 514 15.74 12.22 -2.08
C SER A 514 16.64 12.62 -3.24
N ALA A 515 16.47 11.93 -4.37
CA ALA A 515 17.20 12.26 -5.59
C ALA A 515 16.74 13.61 -6.19
N LYS A 516 15.47 13.97 -5.97
CA LYS A 516 14.85 15.20 -6.48
C LYS A 516 14.60 16.16 -5.31
N PRO A 517 15.26 17.34 -5.27
CA PRO A 517 15.02 18.31 -4.21
C PRO A 517 13.54 18.71 -4.11
N GLY A 518 13.00 18.67 -2.89
CA GLY A 518 11.61 19.06 -2.62
C GLY A 518 10.57 17.95 -2.78
N THR A 519 10.97 16.73 -3.13
CA THR A 519 10.08 15.56 -3.19
C THR A 519 10.64 14.39 -2.40
N PHE A 520 9.85 13.33 -2.25
CA PHE A 520 10.30 12.01 -1.80
C PHE A 520 9.41 10.93 -2.43
N GLU A 521 9.99 10.09 -3.28
CA GLU A 521 9.28 9.10 -4.10
C GLU A 521 9.58 7.67 -3.61
N LEU A 522 8.81 6.68 -4.07
CA LEU A 522 9.09 5.26 -3.79
C LEU A 522 10.54 4.88 -4.15
N ALA A 523 11.07 5.45 -5.23
CA ALA A 523 12.45 5.26 -5.64
C ALA A 523 13.45 5.68 -4.54
N ASP A 524 13.14 6.68 -3.72
CA ASP A 524 14.03 7.10 -2.63
C ASP A 524 14.06 6.10 -1.47
N ILE A 525 12.93 5.42 -1.19
CA ILE A 525 12.92 4.27 -0.25
C ILE A 525 13.80 3.14 -0.79
N LEU A 526 13.70 2.83 -2.08
CA LEU A 526 14.52 1.79 -2.71
C LEU A 526 16.02 2.12 -2.72
N ARG A 527 16.38 3.41 -2.83
CA ARG A 527 17.79 3.83 -2.71
C ARG A 527 18.28 3.79 -1.26
N LEU A 528 17.45 4.20 -0.30
CA LEU A 528 17.74 4.03 1.14
C LEU A 528 17.96 2.55 1.48
N ALA A 529 17.15 1.66 0.91
CA ALA A 529 17.28 0.22 1.04
C ALA A 529 18.52 -0.35 0.34
N GLY A 530 19.26 0.45 -0.44
CA GLY A 530 20.44 0.00 -1.18
C GLY A 530 20.14 -0.98 -2.31
N VAL A 531 18.89 -1.02 -2.82
CA VAL A 531 18.47 -1.89 -3.94
C VAL A 531 18.28 -1.10 -5.25
N LEU A 532 18.27 0.23 -5.18
CA LEU A 532 18.32 1.12 -6.33
C LEU A 532 19.55 2.03 -6.21
N ALA A 533 20.32 2.16 -7.29
CA ALA A 533 21.48 3.04 -7.31
C ALA A 533 21.08 4.52 -7.18
N GLY A 534 21.92 5.32 -6.50
CA GLY A 534 21.86 6.78 -6.59
C GLY A 534 21.36 7.57 -5.38
N SER A 535 21.41 7.06 -4.14
CA SER A 535 21.37 7.95 -2.96
C SER A 535 22.52 7.69 -2.00
N GLN A 536 23.12 8.78 -1.50
CA GLN A 536 23.86 8.74 -0.24
C GLN A 536 22.88 8.45 0.90
N PRO A 537 23.27 7.69 1.93
CA PRO A 537 22.43 7.46 3.11
C PRO A 537 22.04 8.79 3.80
N PRO A 538 20.90 8.83 4.53
CA PRO A 538 20.50 9.97 5.34
C PRO A 538 21.65 10.49 6.17
N ALA A 539 21.89 11.78 6.04
CA ALA A 539 22.96 12.42 6.76
C ALA A 539 22.58 12.41 8.24
N THR A 540 23.35 11.68 9.04
CA THR A 540 23.29 11.81 10.49
C THR A 540 24.46 12.62 10.99
N HIS A 541 24.32 13.13 12.21
CA HIS A 541 25.40 13.76 12.94
C HIS A 541 25.46 13.22 14.34
N THR A 542 26.57 12.59 14.68
CA THR A 542 26.92 12.28 16.06
C THR A 542 27.43 13.55 16.72
N VAL A 543 26.69 14.04 17.71
CA VAL A 543 27.02 15.23 18.49
C VAL A 543 28.44 15.10 19.07
N GLN A 544 29.23 16.13 18.88
CA GLN A 544 30.59 16.27 19.39
C GLN A 544 30.62 17.26 20.56
N ALA A 545 31.69 17.23 21.35
CA ALA A 545 31.88 18.19 22.43
C ALA A 545 31.92 19.63 21.89
N GLY A 546 31.03 20.48 22.39
CA GLY A 546 30.90 21.88 21.96
C GLY A 546 29.87 22.13 20.86
N ASP A 547 29.20 21.09 20.35
CA ASP A 547 28.11 21.27 19.40
C ASP A 547 26.88 21.93 20.02
N THR A 548 26.18 22.71 19.20
CA THR A 548 24.81 23.19 19.41
C THR A 548 23.98 22.82 18.18
N LEU A 549 22.65 22.74 18.29
CA LEU A 549 21.83 22.48 17.10
C LEU A 549 22.04 23.55 16.01
N SER A 550 22.29 24.80 16.40
CA SER A 550 22.62 25.89 15.48
C SER A 550 23.98 25.72 14.80
N SER A 551 25.02 25.28 15.52
CA SER A 551 26.34 25.03 14.92
C SER A 551 26.32 23.82 13.99
N ILE A 552 25.60 22.76 14.37
CA ILE A 552 25.37 21.60 13.51
C ILE A 552 24.62 22.03 12.24
N ALA A 553 23.54 22.81 12.37
CA ALA A 553 22.79 23.31 11.23
C ALA A 553 23.66 24.20 10.33
N ALA A 554 24.48 25.09 10.88
CA ALA A 554 25.42 25.89 10.10
C ALA A 554 26.42 25.02 9.34
N ALA A 555 27.05 24.06 10.02
CA ALA A 555 28.09 23.21 9.44
C ALA A 555 27.55 22.21 8.41
N LYS A 556 26.38 21.61 8.68
CA LYS A 556 25.82 20.52 7.87
C LYS A 556 24.79 20.98 6.85
N LEU A 557 24.01 22.00 7.18
CA LEU A 557 22.90 22.50 6.35
C LEU A 557 23.20 23.85 5.68
N GLY A 558 24.33 24.48 6.03
CA GLY A 558 24.74 25.78 5.51
C GLY A 558 24.02 26.98 6.13
N ALA A 559 23.11 26.77 7.09
CA ALA A 559 22.36 27.86 7.72
C ALA A 559 21.99 27.53 9.17
N ALA A 560 22.49 28.32 10.12
CA ALA A 560 22.28 28.10 11.56
C ALA A 560 20.81 28.17 11.97
N ASN A 561 20.00 29.03 11.33
CA ASN A 561 18.58 29.20 11.61
C ASN A 561 17.73 27.96 11.27
N ARG A 562 18.29 26.96 10.59
CA ARG A 562 17.61 25.70 10.26
C ARG A 562 17.66 24.66 11.38
N TRP A 563 18.26 24.99 12.52
CA TRP A 563 18.28 24.11 13.68
C TRP A 563 16.91 23.59 14.15
N PRO A 564 15.77 24.32 14.02
CA PRO A 564 14.46 23.80 14.42
C PRO A 564 14.05 22.57 13.60
N GLN A 565 14.57 22.42 12.38
CA GLN A 565 14.34 21.23 11.56
C GLN A 565 15.08 20.02 12.15
N ILE A 566 16.31 20.19 12.63
CA ILE A 566 17.03 19.13 13.36
C ILE A 566 16.28 18.79 14.64
N TYR A 567 15.81 19.79 15.40
CA TYR A 567 15.03 19.54 16.62
C TYR A 567 13.75 18.76 16.33
N ALA A 568 12.97 19.15 15.32
CA ALA A 568 11.71 18.50 14.98
C ALA A 568 11.89 17.02 14.60
N LEU A 569 12.95 16.68 13.86
CA LEU A 569 13.24 15.30 13.47
C LEU A 569 13.67 14.41 14.64
N ASN A 570 14.24 15.03 15.69
CA ASN A 570 14.88 14.33 16.79
C ASN A 570 14.23 14.67 18.14
N GLN A 571 12.97 15.13 18.16
CA GLN A 571 12.33 15.69 19.36
C GLN A 571 12.28 14.69 20.53
N ALA A 572 12.10 13.40 20.23
CA ALA A 572 12.13 12.33 21.23
C ALA A 572 13.51 12.18 21.92
N LEU A 573 14.59 12.54 21.22
CA LEU A 573 15.98 12.45 21.69
C LEU A 573 16.46 13.73 22.37
N ILE A 574 15.78 14.86 22.11
CA ILE A 574 16.20 16.20 22.55
C ILE A 574 15.18 16.76 23.54
N ARG A 575 15.46 16.60 24.84
CA ARG A 575 14.63 17.16 25.91
C ARG A 575 14.66 18.69 25.95
N ASP A 576 15.83 19.26 25.72
CA ASP A 576 16.08 20.70 25.70
C ASP A 576 16.98 20.99 24.48
N PRO A 577 16.53 21.78 23.49
CA PRO A 577 17.30 22.05 22.28
C PRO A 577 18.60 22.82 22.54
N ASP A 578 18.72 23.50 23.68
CA ASP A 578 19.95 24.17 24.10
C ASP A 578 20.91 23.21 24.84
N ARG A 579 20.51 21.95 25.06
CA ARG A 579 21.30 20.94 25.78
C ARG A 579 21.34 19.62 25.01
N ILE A 580 22.36 19.50 24.17
CA ILE A 580 22.71 18.26 23.48
C ILE A 580 24.02 17.71 24.05
N PHE A 581 24.16 16.39 24.05
CA PHE A 581 25.26 15.67 24.68
C PHE A 581 26.10 14.94 23.63
N PRO A 582 27.45 14.94 23.77
CA PRO A 582 28.31 14.17 22.89
C PRO A 582 27.88 12.70 22.81
N GLY A 583 27.87 12.15 21.59
CA GLY A 583 27.44 10.78 21.30
C GLY A 583 25.96 10.63 20.95
N GLN A 584 25.12 11.64 21.16
CA GLN A 584 23.76 11.61 20.58
C GLN A 584 23.84 11.62 19.06
N VAL A 585 23.01 10.82 18.40
CA VAL A 585 22.97 10.78 16.93
C VAL A 585 21.69 11.44 16.46
N PHE A 586 21.83 12.48 15.64
CA PHE A 586 20.70 13.22 15.09
C PHE A 586 20.56 12.98 13.60
N VAL A 587 19.33 12.72 13.16
CA VAL A 587 18.95 12.76 11.75
C VAL A 587 18.99 14.21 11.31
N LEU A 588 19.72 14.49 10.23
CA LEU A 588 19.79 15.81 9.65
C LEU A 588 18.78 15.95 8.51
N PRO A 589 18.13 17.11 8.38
CA PRO A 589 17.36 17.39 7.17
C PRO A 589 18.30 17.54 5.96
N PRO A 590 17.78 17.52 4.73
CA PRO A 590 18.59 17.73 3.53
C PRO A 590 19.34 19.06 3.55
N LYS A 591 20.53 19.09 2.93
CA LYS A 591 21.36 20.31 2.85
C LYS A 591 20.64 21.44 2.09
N GLN A 592 19.79 21.11 1.11
CA GLN A 592 18.89 22.08 0.49
C GLN A 592 17.59 22.22 1.31
N PRO A 593 17.10 23.44 1.61
CA PRO A 593 15.82 23.61 2.32
C PRO A 593 14.63 23.15 1.48
N VAL A 594 13.71 22.37 2.08
CA VAL A 594 12.53 21.79 1.40
C VAL A 594 11.18 22.21 2.02
N GLY A 595 11.16 23.25 2.86
CA GLY A 595 9.94 23.77 3.48
C GLY A 595 10.23 24.91 4.46
N PRO A 596 9.18 25.53 5.04
CA PRO A 596 9.35 26.55 6.06
C PRO A 596 10.01 25.99 7.32
N ILE A 597 10.71 26.85 8.06
CA ILE A 597 11.35 26.46 9.32
C ILE A 597 10.25 26.30 10.39
N PRO A 598 10.20 25.16 11.13
CA PRO A 598 9.23 24.96 12.19
C PRO A 598 9.25 26.10 13.22
N ARG A 599 8.07 26.58 13.60
CA ARG A 599 7.93 27.56 14.69
C ARG A 599 7.97 26.84 16.03
N LEU A 600 8.70 27.40 16.99
CA LEU A 600 8.84 26.81 18.32
C LEU A 600 8.32 27.76 19.40
N HIS A 601 7.82 27.22 20.52
CA HIS A 601 7.43 27.95 21.72
C HIS A 601 8.02 27.28 22.96
N THR A 602 8.76 28.05 23.76
CA THR A 602 9.24 27.59 25.06
C THR A 602 8.18 27.84 26.12
N VAL A 603 7.70 26.77 26.76
CA VAL A 603 6.67 26.82 27.79
C VAL A 603 7.12 27.70 28.95
N SER A 604 6.33 28.70 29.27
CA SER A 604 6.51 29.60 30.41
C SER A 604 5.70 29.12 31.63
N ARG A 605 6.07 29.59 32.82
CA ARG A 605 5.31 29.27 34.04
C ARG A 605 3.88 29.81 33.92
N GLY A 606 2.90 28.91 34.00
CA GLY A 606 1.48 29.24 33.89
C GLY A 606 0.90 29.08 32.50
N ASP A 607 1.71 28.70 31.51
CA ASP A 607 1.19 28.34 30.19
C ASP A 607 0.29 27.10 30.27
N THR A 608 -0.75 27.09 29.43
CA THR A 608 -1.52 25.90 29.07
C THR A 608 -1.49 25.75 27.56
N LEU A 609 -1.71 24.54 27.03
CA LEU A 609 -1.78 24.35 25.58
C LEU A 609 -2.86 25.24 24.94
N SER A 610 -4.00 25.44 25.60
CA SER A 610 -5.07 26.36 25.18
C SER A 610 -4.67 27.82 25.22
N GLY A 611 -3.95 28.26 26.26
CA GLY A 611 -3.42 29.61 26.33
C GLY A 611 -2.38 29.89 25.25
N ILE A 612 -1.50 28.92 24.97
CA ILE A 612 -0.52 29.03 23.89
C ILE A 612 -1.24 29.05 22.54
N ALA A 613 -2.24 28.20 22.32
CA ALA A 613 -3.02 28.18 21.08
C ALA A 613 -3.75 29.51 20.86
N ALA A 614 -4.40 30.06 21.89
CA ALA A 614 -5.01 31.38 21.80
C ALA A 614 -4.00 32.47 21.40
N ALA A 615 -2.82 32.46 22.04
CA ALA A 615 -1.80 33.48 21.84
C ALA A 615 -1.03 33.35 20.52
N LYS A 616 -0.82 32.13 20.02
CA LYS A 616 0.08 31.83 18.88
C LYS A 616 -0.66 31.44 17.60
N LEU A 617 -1.88 30.93 17.74
CA LEU A 617 -2.71 30.41 16.64
C LEU A 617 -4.01 31.20 16.49
N GLY A 618 -4.31 32.13 17.41
CA GLY A 618 -5.50 32.98 17.39
C GLY A 618 -6.77 32.28 17.89
N ASP A 619 -6.71 30.99 18.23
CA ASP A 619 -7.84 30.21 18.72
C ASP A 619 -7.39 29.22 19.79
N GLN A 620 -7.97 29.33 20.99
CA GLN A 620 -7.69 28.45 22.12
C GLN A 620 -8.09 26.99 21.85
N ASN A 621 -9.06 26.75 20.96
CA ASN A 621 -9.55 25.40 20.63
C ASN A 621 -8.57 24.63 19.73
N ARG A 622 -7.54 25.31 19.20
CA ARG A 622 -6.45 24.71 18.42
C ARG A 622 -5.35 24.09 19.28
N TRP A 623 -5.53 24.06 20.60
CA TRP A 623 -4.60 23.41 21.53
C TRP A 623 -4.32 21.93 21.23
N PRO A 624 -5.28 21.12 20.72
CA PRO A 624 -4.99 19.74 20.35
C PRO A 624 -3.95 19.64 19.24
N GLU A 625 -3.82 20.64 18.35
CA GLU A 625 -2.78 20.69 17.32
C GLU A 625 -1.39 20.82 17.95
N ILE A 626 -1.24 21.70 18.95
CA ILE A 626 0.00 21.85 19.72
C ILE A 626 0.30 20.56 20.48
N PHE A 627 -0.71 19.95 21.12
CA PHE A 627 -0.51 18.66 21.79
C PHE A 627 -0.01 17.60 20.81
N THR A 628 -0.68 17.49 19.66
CA THR A 628 -0.40 16.49 18.61
C THR A 628 1.02 16.60 18.08
N LEU A 629 1.46 17.82 17.76
CA LEU A 629 2.82 18.11 17.31
C LEU A 629 3.92 17.73 18.30
N ASN A 630 3.58 17.59 19.58
CA ASN A 630 4.54 17.41 20.66
C ASN A 630 4.29 16.11 21.43
N ARG A 631 3.55 15.15 20.85
CA ARG A 631 3.23 13.85 21.48
C ARG A 631 4.47 13.03 21.86
N ALA A 632 5.59 13.24 21.16
CA ALA A 632 6.87 12.63 21.50
C ALA A 632 7.39 13.04 22.90
N ILE A 633 6.94 14.20 23.42
CA ILE A 633 7.42 14.78 24.69
C ILE A 633 6.29 15.18 25.65
N ILE A 634 5.02 15.17 25.22
CA ILE A 634 3.84 15.42 26.06
C ILE A 634 2.96 14.17 26.07
N THR A 635 2.92 13.48 27.21
CA THR A 635 2.05 12.32 27.42
C THR A 635 0.66 12.71 27.94
N ASN A 636 0.55 13.84 28.64
CA ASN A 636 -0.71 14.37 29.17
C ASN A 636 -0.87 15.84 28.75
N PRO A 637 -1.92 16.22 28.00
CA PRO A 637 -2.10 17.56 27.47
C PRO A 637 -2.28 18.64 28.56
N ASP A 638 -2.75 18.26 29.74
CA ASP A 638 -2.91 19.16 30.89
C ASP A 638 -1.61 19.38 31.67
N ARG A 639 -0.51 18.73 31.24
CA ARG A 639 0.79 18.78 31.92
C ARG A 639 1.90 19.12 30.94
N ILE A 640 2.15 20.42 30.80
CA ILE A 640 3.35 20.97 30.17
C ILE A 640 4.30 21.56 31.22
N ILE A 641 5.60 21.41 31.00
CA ILE A 641 6.62 21.78 31.98
C ILE A 641 7.31 23.08 31.53
N PRO A 642 7.47 24.09 32.40
CA PRO A 642 8.25 25.29 32.05
C PRO A 642 9.65 24.93 31.54
N GLY A 643 10.04 25.55 30.43
CA GLY A 643 11.28 25.25 29.70
C GLY A 643 11.14 24.18 28.61
N GLN A 644 10.04 23.43 28.56
CA GLN A 644 9.76 22.50 27.47
C GLN A 644 9.57 23.27 26.16
N VAL A 645 10.19 22.80 25.07
CA VAL A 645 10.09 23.46 23.76
C VAL A 645 9.08 22.72 22.90
N LEU A 646 8.04 23.45 22.47
CA LEU A 646 6.93 22.93 21.70
C LEU A 646 7.03 23.37 20.25
N ILE A 647 6.84 22.44 19.33
CA ILE A 647 6.60 22.72 17.93
C ILE A 647 5.18 23.29 17.82
N LEU A 648 5.06 24.44 17.15
CA LEU A 648 3.79 25.09 16.89
C LEU A 648 3.32 24.80 15.46
N PRO A 649 2.01 24.70 15.23
CA PRO A 649 1.44 24.65 13.89
C PRO A 649 1.86 25.83 13.03
N ALA A 650 1.79 25.68 11.71
CA ALA A 650 1.80 26.81 10.81
C ALA A 650 0.63 27.75 11.16
N GLY A 651 0.88 29.06 11.08
CA GLY A 651 -0.03 30.11 11.54
C GLY A 651 -1.29 30.20 10.69
#